data_AF-A0A815S657-F1
#
_entry.id   AF-A0A815S657-F1
#
_cell.length_a   1.000
_cell.length_b   1.000
_cell.length_c   1.000
_cell.angle_alpha   90.00
_cell.angle_beta   90.00
_cell.angle_gamma   90.00
#
_symmetry.space_group_name_H-M   'P 1'
#
loop_
_entity.id
_entity.type
_entity.pdbx_description
1 polymer ?
#
loop_
_entity_poly.entity_id
_entity_poly.type
_entity_poly.pdbx_seq_one_letter_code
_entity_poly.pdbx_strand_id
1 'polypeptide(L)'
;MIDVNPLIYKQSNVNELDNNEQISLFSRLLETLIRHAIKQKNGETIVIDKQLTYKSGKTLCEVIKDTVIKWGRTTHINDPNLIREMFKLIYNQYDGIQQISQCLERTYVINEKSVPDITLLLRKLSIVRALLTVQMDSDEEAIMISCLNDIMDNRVFYQHPDLMRSLCVHETVMGVMVNRLTKSKQEQTSMSSMNDIDSIIQINETGENQEIHAPKEDKVELVTTCCKFLSYFCRTSRHNQRAMFEHLSYLLENSSMLLSRPSLRGSAPLDVASASVMDNNELALALRESHLEKIASYLSRCGTTRNEELYLQGYHDIGWDPVDGERFLDFLKFCVWVNSDTVEENADLVVRLLIRRPDCLGPALRGEGGGLLKAIREGIAQSLYIARRQNPDDPVIQAAYQEIIDDESMHNLNEEYDHLQVRLPYADDEEYIDLGAAELSFYSILVELLGRCAPSEETIKMGKQNAIRAKSILKSLVSMHDLEGVLGLKFLLSNENSMPPGLQPAHKMSIILFLERVYGIPDQETFFRLIEEAFLPDIRCATILDMGTVSESDMALALNRYLCTNIIPLMTSHAHYFNNCDHRSSLLQSILQTIYRLSKCRSLTKNQLDTICGFLLAFASQLKPSMMTPLLRKLVHDVPELTDQTIVPLRMLTQWYEQCSRYYTISATEEEKRLTMVLFQKLFDALASR
;
A
#
# COMPACT_ATOMS: atom_id res chain seq x y z
N MET A 1 27.68 18.47 -32.10
CA MET A 1 27.53 17.07 -32.55
C MET A 1 28.92 16.47 -32.66
N ILE A 2 29.35 15.72 -31.65
CA ILE A 2 30.46 14.79 -31.85
C ILE A 2 29.79 13.57 -32.48
N ASP A 3 30.11 13.32 -33.74
CA ASP A 3 29.60 12.19 -34.50
C ASP A 3 30.26 10.91 -33.93
N VAL A 4 29.59 10.31 -32.96
CA VAL A 4 29.96 9.00 -32.42
C VAL A 4 29.07 7.97 -33.08
N ASN A 5 29.46 7.48 -34.25
CA ASN A 5 29.11 6.14 -34.71
C ASN A 5 30.05 5.67 -35.83
N PRO A 6 30.44 4.37 -35.89
CA PRO A 6 29.83 3.25 -35.19
C PRO A 6 30.82 2.39 -34.39
N LEU A 7 30.53 2.21 -33.10
CA LEU A 7 30.72 0.91 -32.45
C LEU A 7 29.33 0.37 -32.06
N ILE A 8 28.43 0.35 -33.05
CA ILE A 8 27.24 -0.48 -32.99
C ILE A 8 27.72 -1.91 -33.25
N TYR A 9 28.19 -2.58 -32.20
CA TYR A 9 28.04 -4.02 -32.16
C TYR A 9 26.61 -4.30 -31.70
N LYS A 10 25.88 -5.07 -32.51
CA LYS A 10 24.56 -5.59 -32.16
C LYS A 10 24.57 -6.09 -30.71
N GLN A 11 23.56 -5.68 -29.96
CA GLN A 11 23.28 -6.02 -28.56
C GLN A 11 23.19 -7.52 -28.22
N SER A 12 23.56 -8.42 -29.14
CA SER A 12 23.34 -9.85 -28.99
C SER A 12 24.45 -10.61 -28.25
N ASN A 13 25.68 -10.08 -28.10
CA ASN A 13 26.82 -10.91 -27.65
C ASN A 13 27.74 -10.26 -26.61
N VAL A 14 27.27 -9.37 -25.73
CA VAL A 14 28.12 -8.86 -24.63
C VAL A 14 28.32 -9.91 -23.52
N ASN A 15 27.35 -10.81 -23.35
CA ASN A 15 27.39 -11.87 -22.33
C ASN A 15 28.18 -13.13 -22.76
N GLU A 16 28.69 -13.18 -23.98
CA GLU A 16 29.47 -14.32 -24.53
C GLU A 16 30.96 -14.00 -24.73
N LEU A 17 31.43 -12.82 -24.30
CA LEU A 17 32.84 -12.45 -24.42
C LEU A 17 33.64 -13.05 -23.27
N ASP A 18 34.65 -13.84 -23.61
CA ASP A 18 35.58 -14.47 -22.66
C ASP A 18 36.26 -13.38 -21.80
N ASN A 19 36.55 -13.67 -20.52
CA ASN A 19 37.06 -12.66 -19.57
C ASN A 19 38.29 -11.88 -20.10
N ASN A 20 39.11 -12.50 -20.95
CA ASN A 20 40.27 -11.86 -21.58
C ASN A 20 39.93 -10.84 -22.68
N GLU A 21 38.82 -11.02 -23.40
CA GLU A 21 38.37 -10.08 -24.44
C GLU A 21 37.74 -8.84 -23.82
N GLN A 22 37.00 -8.99 -22.73
CA GLN A 22 36.50 -7.86 -21.93
C GLN A 22 37.65 -7.06 -21.33
N ILE A 23 38.69 -7.73 -20.81
CA ILE A 23 39.91 -7.07 -20.31
C ILE A 23 40.65 -6.34 -21.45
N SER A 24 40.69 -6.88 -22.67
CA SER A 24 41.32 -6.27 -23.84
C SER A 24 40.57 -5.02 -24.37
N LEU A 25 39.24 -5.08 -24.37
CA LEU A 25 38.38 -3.93 -24.71
C LEU A 25 38.50 -2.84 -23.65
N PHE A 26 38.42 -3.21 -22.36
CA PHE A 26 38.62 -2.29 -21.26
C PHE A 26 40.05 -1.72 -21.28
N SER A 27 41.07 -2.52 -21.59
CA SER A 27 42.44 -2.04 -21.71
C SER A 27 42.61 -1.09 -22.90
N ARG A 28 41.98 -1.32 -24.06
CA ARG A 28 42.02 -0.38 -25.20
C ARG A 28 41.26 0.91 -24.90
N LEU A 29 40.16 0.83 -24.17
CA LEU A 29 39.34 1.99 -23.77
C LEU A 29 40.06 2.80 -22.68
N LEU A 30 40.69 2.10 -21.74
CA LEU A 30 41.61 2.66 -20.75
C LEU A 30 42.84 3.24 -21.44
N GLU A 31 43.38 2.60 -22.47
CA GLU A 31 44.54 3.11 -23.22
C GLU A 31 44.17 4.34 -24.07
N THR A 32 42.96 4.43 -24.62
CA THR A 32 42.49 5.66 -25.29
C THR A 32 42.18 6.76 -24.30
N LEU A 33 41.57 6.46 -23.15
CA LEU A 33 41.36 7.42 -22.05
C LEU A 33 42.68 7.90 -21.45
N ILE A 34 43.61 6.98 -21.18
CA ILE A 34 44.97 7.25 -20.70
C ILE A 34 45.73 8.00 -21.79
N ARG A 35 45.64 7.64 -23.07
CA ARG A 35 46.24 8.45 -24.15
C ARG A 35 45.61 9.83 -24.21
N HIS A 36 44.32 10.01 -23.91
CA HIS A 36 43.71 11.34 -23.87
C HIS A 36 44.12 12.16 -22.63
N ALA A 37 44.23 11.51 -21.47
CA ALA A 37 44.67 12.11 -20.21
C ALA A 37 46.19 12.37 -20.16
N ILE A 38 47.01 11.47 -20.72
CA ILE A 38 48.48 11.54 -20.80
C ILE A 38 48.96 12.33 -22.01
N LYS A 39 48.22 12.41 -23.15
CA LYS A 39 48.56 13.36 -24.24
C LYS A 39 48.42 14.83 -23.85
N GLN A 40 47.89 15.15 -22.66
CA GLN A 40 48.12 16.48 -22.07
C GLN A 40 49.59 16.73 -21.68
N LYS A 41 50.45 15.71 -21.70
CA LYS A 41 51.84 15.83 -21.24
C LYS A 41 52.94 15.42 -22.22
N ASN A 42 52.67 14.73 -23.33
CA ASN A 42 53.69 14.52 -24.35
C ASN A 42 53.04 14.40 -25.73
N GLY A 43 53.52 15.25 -26.64
CA GLY A 43 52.97 15.42 -27.97
C GLY A 43 53.10 14.17 -28.82
N GLU A 44 51.98 13.80 -29.47
CA GLU A 44 51.94 13.68 -30.92
C GLU A 44 50.48 13.56 -31.41
N THR A 45 50.18 14.43 -32.36
CA THR A 45 49.00 14.65 -33.21
C THR A 45 47.92 13.55 -33.28
N ILE A 46 46.74 13.88 -32.73
CA ILE A 46 45.45 13.65 -33.42
C ILE A 46 44.79 15.02 -33.47
N VAL A 47 44.37 15.44 -34.67
CA VAL A 47 43.71 16.72 -34.93
C VAL A 47 42.37 16.74 -34.20
N ILE A 48 42.37 17.28 -32.98
CA ILE A 48 41.17 17.72 -32.28
C ILE A 48 41.45 19.19 -31.93
N ASP A 49 40.50 20.02 -32.33
CA ASP A 49 40.52 21.48 -32.30
C ASP A 49 41.38 22.13 -31.21
N LYS A 50 42.30 22.99 -31.68
CA LYS A 50 42.96 24.09 -30.95
C LYS A 50 42.83 23.98 -29.42
N GLN A 51 43.65 23.15 -28.79
CA GLN A 51 44.04 23.43 -27.40
C GLN A 51 44.54 24.87 -27.36
N LEU A 52 44.02 25.69 -26.44
CA LEU A 52 44.42 27.09 -26.23
C LEU A 52 45.90 27.15 -25.82
N THR A 53 46.82 26.97 -26.77
CA THR A 53 48.26 27.12 -26.55
C THR A 53 48.55 28.61 -26.44
N TYR A 54 49.04 29.04 -25.28
CA TYR A 54 49.45 30.42 -25.08
C TYR A 54 50.64 30.73 -26.01
N LYS A 55 50.86 32.02 -26.35
CA LYS A 55 51.91 32.45 -27.30
C LYS A 55 53.34 31.95 -26.96
N SER A 56 53.56 31.42 -25.76
CA SER A 56 54.81 30.86 -25.25
C SER A 56 54.98 29.35 -25.42
N GLY A 57 54.05 28.63 -26.07
CA GLY A 57 54.10 27.17 -26.23
C GLY A 57 53.74 26.38 -24.96
N LYS A 58 53.34 27.07 -23.88
CA LYS A 58 52.86 26.44 -22.63
C LYS A 58 51.40 26.02 -22.74
N THR A 59 51.06 24.92 -22.09
CA THR A 59 49.67 24.48 -21.91
C THR A 59 48.94 25.37 -20.89
N LEU A 60 47.61 25.43 -20.97
CA LEU A 60 46.80 26.19 -19.99
C LEU A 60 47.06 25.72 -18.54
N CYS A 61 47.26 24.42 -18.34
CA CYS A 61 47.58 23.82 -17.04
C CYS A 61 48.89 24.39 -16.45
N GLU A 62 49.93 24.47 -17.27
CA GLU A 62 51.24 25.01 -16.86
C GLU A 62 51.16 26.52 -16.59
N VAL A 63 50.43 27.26 -17.42
CA VAL A 63 50.22 28.70 -17.22
C VAL A 63 49.51 28.96 -15.90
N ILE A 64 48.46 28.21 -15.57
CA ILE A 64 47.72 28.34 -14.30
C ILE A 64 48.65 28.01 -13.12
N LYS A 65 49.37 26.89 -13.17
CA LYS A 65 50.31 26.49 -12.10
C LYS A 65 51.37 27.57 -11.85
N ASP A 66 52.04 28.02 -12.90
CA ASP A 66 53.10 29.03 -12.80
C ASP A 66 52.58 30.36 -12.26
N THR A 67 51.38 30.78 -12.70
CA THR A 67 50.79 32.07 -12.33
C THR A 67 50.36 32.07 -10.87
N VAL A 68 49.63 31.04 -10.41
CA VAL A 68 49.14 30.98 -9.02
C VAL A 68 50.29 30.77 -8.04
N ILE A 69 51.30 29.96 -8.39
CA ILE A 69 52.53 29.80 -7.58
C ILE A 69 53.30 31.12 -7.52
N LYS A 70 53.38 31.86 -8.62
CA LYS A 70 54.01 33.19 -8.63
C LYS A 70 53.28 34.15 -7.70
N TRP A 71 51.95 34.24 -7.75
CA TRP A 71 51.16 35.08 -6.85
C TRP A 71 51.40 34.75 -5.37
N GLY A 72 51.40 33.45 -5.02
CA GLY A 72 51.70 33.01 -3.66
C GLY A 72 53.13 33.30 -3.19
N ARG A 73 54.08 33.48 -4.12
CA ARG A 73 55.48 33.82 -3.82
C ARG A 73 55.77 35.32 -3.80
N THR A 74 55.09 36.11 -4.64
CA THR A 74 55.43 37.52 -4.83
C THR A 74 54.66 38.47 -3.93
N THR A 75 53.48 38.07 -3.47
CA THR A 75 52.57 38.96 -2.74
C THR A 75 52.02 38.25 -1.51
N HIS A 76 52.02 38.93 -0.37
CA HIS A 76 51.33 38.46 0.82
C HIS A 76 49.83 38.69 0.64
N ILE A 77 49.06 37.61 0.49
CA ILE A 77 47.61 37.66 0.27
C ILE A 77 46.91 37.45 1.61
N ASN A 78 46.04 38.38 2.01
CA ASN A 78 45.34 38.33 3.30
C ASN A 78 43.91 37.73 3.21
N ASP A 79 43.29 37.75 2.03
CA ASP A 79 41.91 37.27 1.86
C ASP A 79 41.86 35.73 1.88
N PRO A 80 41.25 35.10 2.89
CA PRO A 80 41.18 33.65 2.99
C PRO A 80 40.34 33.00 1.88
N ASN A 81 39.36 33.72 1.31
CA ASN A 81 38.54 33.20 0.21
C ASN A 81 39.36 33.09 -1.07
N LEU A 82 40.14 34.13 -1.39
CA LEU A 82 41.06 34.10 -2.52
C LEU A 82 42.11 33.01 -2.37
N ILE A 83 42.68 32.83 -1.18
CA ILE A 83 43.65 31.76 -0.89
C ILE A 83 43.02 30.38 -1.13
N ARG A 84 41.78 30.16 -0.65
CA ARG A 84 41.05 28.91 -0.86
C ARG A 84 40.84 28.63 -2.35
N GLU A 85 40.37 29.60 -3.12
CA GLU A 85 40.15 29.42 -4.56
C GLU A 85 41.47 29.24 -5.34
N MET A 86 42.55 29.92 -4.94
CA MET A 86 43.89 29.70 -5.51
C MET A 86 44.38 28.27 -5.29
N PHE A 87 44.27 27.74 -4.07
CA PHE A 87 44.68 26.37 -3.78
C PHE A 87 43.77 25.34 -4.45
N LYS A 88 42.45 25.58 -4.47
CA LYS A 88 41.50 24.74 -5.20
C LYS A 88 41.83 24.69 -6.69
N LEU A 89 42.14 25.83 -7.30
CA LEU A 89 42.55 25.89 -8.70
C LEU A 89 43.84 25.12 -8.95
N ILE A 90 44.87 25.26 -8.11
CA ILE A 90 46.11 24.47 -8.22
C ILE A 90 45.83 22.98 -8.06
N TYR A 91 45.10 22.59 -7.03
CA TYR A 91 44.75 21.20 -6.73
C TYR A 91 44.06 20.55 -7.93
N ASN A 92 43.09 21.24 -8.51
CA ASN A 92 42.37 20.84 -9.71
C ASN A 92 43.28 20.58 -10.93
N GLN A 93 44.39 21.31 -11.05
CA GLN A 93 45.35 21.08 -12.14
C GLN A 93 46.27 19.86 -11.92
N TYR A 94 46.35 19.33 -10.70
CA TYR A 94 47.07 18.09 -10.39
C TYR A 94 46.14 16.88 -10.36
N ASP A 95 44.89 17.08 -9.91
CA ASP A 95 43.91 16.03 -9.70
C ASP A 95 42.89 15.89 -10.85
N GLY A 96 43.37 15.94 -12.09
CA GLY A 96 42.49 15.89 -13.27
C GLY A 96 41.72 14.58 -13.43
N ILE A 97 42.27 13.46 -12.93
CA ILE A 97 41.64 12.13 -13.05
C ILE A 97 40.40 12.05 -12.16
N GLN A 98 40.50 12.45 -10.90
CA GLN A 98 39.36 12.43 -9.97
C GLN A 98 38.25 13.36 -10.45
N GLN A 99 38.59 14.53 -11.01
CA GLN A 99 37.61 15.44 -11.60
C GLN A 99 36.85 14.81 -12.76
N ILE A 100 37.55 14.16 -13.68
CA ILE A 100 36.89 13.46 -14.79
C ILE A 100 35.98 12.35 -14.25
N SER A 101 36.43 11.60 -13.24
CA SER A 101 35.60 10.57 -12.58
C SER A 101 34.31 11.17 -12.02
N GLN A 102 34.41 12.27 -11.26
CA GLN A 102 33.24 12.96 -10.68
C GLN A 102 32.32 13.55 -11.75
N CYS A 103 32.87 14.06 -12.85
CA CYS A 103 32.07 14.57 -13.97
C CYS A 103 31.35 13.45 -14.73
N LEU A 104 31.99 12.28 -14.88
CA LEU A 104 31.39 11.12 -15.53
C LEU A 104 30.18 10.59 -14.77
N GLU A 105 30.22 10.58 -13.44
CA GLU A 105 29.06 10.22 -12.59
C GLU A 105 27.84 11.12 -12.83
N ARG A 106 28.04 12.35 -13.31
CA ARG A 106 26.98 13.32 -13.61
C ARG A 106 26.66 13.44 -15.10
N THR A 107 27.39 12.71 -15.96
CA THR A 107 27.20 12.77 -17.41
C THR A 107 26.14 11.75 -17.81
N TYR A 108 25.16 12.19 -18.60
CA TYR A 108 24.07 11.33 -19.06
C TYR A 108 23.90 11.47 -20.57
N VAL A 109 23.62 10.34 -21.25
CA VAL A 109 23.46 10.29 -22.70
C VAL A 109 22.00 10.03 -23.03
N ILE A 110 21.47 10.81 -23.97
CA ILE A 110 20.04 10.86 -24.30
C ILE A 110 19.84 10.67 -25.80
N ASN A 111 18.65 10.21 -26.18
CA ASN A 111 18.24 10.15 -27.58
C ASN A 111 17.87 11.56 -28.07
N GLU A 112 18.17 11.87 -29.33
CA GLU A 112 17.81 13.14 -29.99
C GLU A 112 16.29 13.42 -29.90
N LYS A 113 15.47 12.38 -29.94
CA LYS A 113 14.00 12.49 -29.81
C LYS A 113 13.54 13.05 -28.46
N SER A 114 14.32 12.88 -27.39
CA SER A 114 13.97 13.29 -26.02
C SER A 114 14.48 14.70 -25.66
N VAL A 115 15.23 15.34 -26.55
CA VAL A 115 15.78 16.70 -26.36
C VAL A 115 14.72 17.76 -26.00
N PRO A 116 13.53 17.85 -26.66
CA PRO A 116 12.56 18.88 -26.30
C PRO A 116 12.02 18.70 -24.87
N ASP A 117 11.69 17.46 -24.51
CA ASP A 117 11.18 17.10 -23.18
C ASP A 117 12.23 17.40 -22.09
N ILE A 118 13.51 17.11 -22.35
CA ILE A 118 14.61 17.41 -21.43
C ILE A 118 14.85 18.92 -21.30
N THR A 119 14.71 19.67 -22.39
CA THR A 119 14.86 21.13 -22.35
C THR A 119 13.78 21.76 -21.48
N LEU A 120 12.54 21.29 -21.59
CA LEU A 120 11.43 21.71 -20.74
C LEU A 120 11.72 21.37 -19.27
N LEU A 121 12.11 20.13 -18.98
CA LEU A 121 12.50 19.65 -17.66
C LEU A 121 13.57 20.54 -17.02
N LEU A 122 14.68 20.79 -17.72
CA LEU A 122 15.80 21.58 -17.21
C LEU A 122 15.39 23.04 -16.96
N ARG A 123 14.57 23.62 -17.84
CA ARG A 123 14.03 24.96 -17.66
C ARG A 123 13.17 25.03 -16.38
N LYS A 124 12.23 24.11 -16.21
CA LYS A 124 11.34 24.09 -15.03
C LYS A 124 12.13 23.81 -13.74
N LEU A 125 13.07 22.87 -13.78
CA LEU A 125 13.96 22.59 -12.65
C LEU A 125 14.82 23.80 -12.27
N SER A 126 15.30 24.56 -13.25
CA SER A 126 16.08 25.78 -12.98
C SER A 126 15.26 26.85 -12.25
N ILE A 127 13.97 26.99 -12.59
CA ILE A 127 13.04 27.91 -11.92
C ILE A 127 12.83 27.45 -10.46
N VAL A 128 12.55 26.17 -10.24
CA VAL A 128 12.37 25.60 -8.89
C VAL A 128 13.62 25.85 -8.03
N ARG A 129 14.82 25.64 -8.59
CA ARG A 129 16.08 25.88 -7.88
C ARG A 129 16.35 27.35 -7.57
N ALA A 130 15.99 28.25 -8.47
CA ALA A 130 16.12 29.68 -8.23
C ALA A 130 15.23 30.11 -7.05
N LEU A 131 13.97 29.65 -7.06
CA LEU A 131 12.99 29.97 -6.01
C LEU A 131 13.37 29.38 -4.65
N LEU A 132 14.11 28.26 -4.60
CA LEU A 132 14.53 27.64 -3.33
C LEU A 132 15.41 28.57 -2.47
N THR A 133 16.15 29.49 -3.09
CA THR A 133 17.02 30.44 -2.39
C THR A 133 16.29 31.70 -1.89
N VAL A 134 15.07 31.92 -2.36
CA VAL A 134 14.26 33.11 -2.05
C VAL A 134 13.21 32.75 -1.01
N GLN A 135 12.88 33.69 -0.14
CA GLN A 135 11.72 33.54 0.74
C GLN A 135 10.45 33.62 -0.11
N MET A 136 9.75 32.51 -0.24
CA MET A 136 8.59 32.40 -1.14
C MET A 136 7.33 33.01 -0.51
N ASP A 137 6.64 33.84 -1.28
CA ASP A 137 5.28 34.33 -1.11
C ASP A 137 4.28 33.48 -1.93
N SER A 138 2.98 33.79 -1.85
CA SER A 138 1.91 32.96 -2.44
C SER A 138 2.05 32.77 -3.96
N ASP A 139 2.37 33.85 -4.69
CA ASP A 139 2.53 33.79 -6.14
C ASP A 139 3.69 32.87 -6.56
N GLU A 140 4.75 32.80 -5.75
CA GLU A 140 5.92 31.96 -6.02
C GLU A 140 5.66 30.49 -5.70
N GLU A 141 4.82 30.19 -4.70
CA GLU A 141 4.35 28.80 -4.51
C GLU A 141 3.43 28.33 -5.63
N ALA A 142 2.54 29.18 -6.17
CA ALA A 142 1.75 28.82 -7.35
C ALA A 142 2.62 28.49 -8.57
N ILE A 143 3.66 29.30 -8.83
CA ILE A 143 4.63 29.03 -9.91
C ILE A 143 5.38 27.72 -9.65
N MET A 144 5.74 27.44 -8.40
CA MET A 144 6.43 26.23 -8.02
C MET A 144 5.57 24.98 -8.23
N ILE A 145 4.31 25.01 -7.79
CA ILE A 145 3.34 23.93 -8.01
C ILE A 145 3.22 23.64 -9.51
N SER A 146 3.01 24.67 -10.33
CA SER A 146 2.94 24.52 -11.79
C SER A 146 4.22 23.90 -12.36
N CYS A 147 5.40 24.34 -11.90
CA CYS A 147 6.66 23.77 -12.38
C CYS A 147 6.87 22.31 -11.95
N LEU A 148 6.45 21.93 -10.73
CA LEU A 148 6.55 20.55 -10.26
C LEU A 148 5.62 19.62 -11.03
N ASN A 149 4.39 20.07 -11.32
CA ASN A 149 3.45 19.33 -12.15
C ASN A 149 3.98 19.16 -13.58
N ASP A 150 4.54 20.21 -14.19
CA ASP A 150 5.17 20.12 -15.52
C ASP A 150 6.35 19.14 -15.57
N ILE A 151 7.11 19.01 -14.48
CA ILE A 151 8.20 18.03 -14.37
C ILE A 151 7.63 16.61 -14.23
N MET A 152 6.57 16.43 -13.44
CA MET A 152 5.93 15.15 -13.19
C MET A 152 5.21 14.59 -14.42
N ASP A 153 4.59 15.46 -15.22
CA ASP A 153 3.90 15.10 -16.47
C ASP A 153 4.87 14.88 -17.65
N ASN A 154 6.16 15.15 -17.44
CA ASN A 154 7.17 14.98 -18.46
C ASN A 154 7.49 13.49 -18.70
N ARG A 155 7.47 13.05 -19.97
CA ARG A 155 7.75 11.65 -20.35
C ARG A 155 9.13 11.18 -19.90
N VAL A 156 10.12 12.07 -19.88
CA VAL A 156 11.50 11.78 -19.47
C VAL A 156 11.56 11.36 -18.00
N PHE A 157 10.64 11.84 -17.16
CA PHE A 157 10.55 11.49 -15.75
C PHE A 157 10.46 9.97 -15.56
N TYR A 158 9.63 9.31 -16.38
CA TYR A 158 9.42 7.85 -16.33
C TYR A 158 10.39 7.06 -17.22
N GLN A 159 10.82 7.62 -18.34
CA GLN A 159 11.73 6.94 -19.28
C GLN A 159 13.19 6.90 -18.78
N HIS A 160 13.61 7.92 -18.04
CA HIS A 160 14.98 8.09 -17.58
C HIS A 160 15.04 8.39 -16.07
N PRO A 161 14.67 7.42 -15.20
CA PRO A 161 14.66 7.61 -13.74
C PRO A 161 16.06 7.95 -13.17
N ASP A 162 17.12 7.43 -13.80
CA ASP A 162 18.50 7.70 -13.38
C ASP A 162 18.93 9.15 -13.66
N LEU A 163 18.34 9.79 -14.68
CA LEU A 163 18.57 11.21 -14.96
C LEU A 163 17.97 12.08 -13.85
N MET A 164 16.76 11.78 -13.36
CA MET A 164 16.15 12.52 -12.25
C MET A 164 17.01 12.46 -10.98
N ARG A 165 17.62 11.30 -10.73
CA ARG A 165 18.54 11.08 -9.61
C ARG A 165 19.87 11.79 -9.82
N SER A 166 20.48 11.68 -11.00
CA SER A 166 21.75 12.37 -11.33
C SER A 166 21.62 13.89 -11.29
N LEU A 167 20.43 14.40 -11.62
CA LEU A 167 20.08 15.81 -11.49
C LEU A 167 19.70 16.20 -10.06
N CYS A 168 19.69 15.31 -9.06
CA CYS A 168 19.28 15.60 -7.67
C CYS A 168 17.92 16.33 -7.60
N VAL A 169 16.94 15.91 -8.42
CA VAL A 169 15.61 16.52 -8.43
C VAL A 169 14.90 16.26 -7.10
N HIS A 170 15.00 15.04 -6.58
CA HIS A 170 14.44 14.65 -5.29
C HIS A 170 14.98 15.49 -4.12
N GLU A 171 16.29 15.78 -4.06
CA GLU A 171 16.87 16.68 -3.05
C GLU A 171 16.31 18.10 -3.18
N THR A 172 16.11 18.58 -4.42
CA THR A 172 15.55 19.91 -4.67
C THR A 172 14.11 20.01 -4.17
N VAL A 173 13.26 19.02 -4.49
CA VAL A 173 11.87 18.96 -4.04
C VAL A 173 11.77 18.75 -2.53
N MET A 174 12.64 17.92 -1.94
CA MET A 174 12.76 17.80 -0.50
C MET A 174 13.12 19.14 0.16
N GLY A 175 14.06 19.90 -0.41
CA GLY A 175 14.43 21.23 0.08
C GLY A 175 13.28 22.23 0.05
N VAL A 176 12.47 22.22 -1.03
CA VAL A 176 11.23 22.99 -1.10
C VAL A 176 10.29 22.64 0.04
N MET A 177 10.01 21.34 0.22
CA MET A 177 9.12 20.86 1.26
C MET A 177 9.64 21.24 2.66
N VAL A 178 10.93 21.06 2.92
CA VAL A 178 11.57 21.40 4.21
C VAL A 178 11.46 22.89 4.51
N ASN A 179 11.75 23.76 3.55
CA ASN A 179 11.65 25.21 3.72
C ASN A 179 10.22 25.63 4.08
N ARG A 180 9.24 25.02 3.41
CA ARG A 180 7.81 25.28 3.67
C ARG A 180 7.33 24.79 5.02
N LEU A 181 7.67 23.56 5.39
CA LEU A 181 7.35 22.99 6.70
C LEU A 181 7.98 23.81 7.84
N THR A 182 9.21 24.27 7.65
CA THR A 182 9.92 25.10 8.64
C THR A 182 9.27 26.47 8.79
N LYS A 183 8.88 27.11 7.68
CA LYS A 183 8.13 28.38 7.68
C LYS A 183 6.80 28.22 8.42
N SER A 184 6.05 27.15 8.16
CA SER A 184 4.78 26.86 8.84
C SER A 184 4.94 26.74 10.37
N LYS A 185 5.96 26.02 10.84
CA LYS A 185 6.25 25.91 12.29
C LYS A 185 6.62 27.26 12.93
N GLN A 186 7.36 28.12 12.21
CA GLN A 186 7.72 29.45 12.70
C GLN A 186 6.50 30.38 12.80
N GLU A 187 5.61 30.34 11.81
CA GLU A 187 4.35 31.10 11.82
C GLU A 187 3.45 30.69 12.99
N GLN A 188 3.31 29.39 13.26
CA GLN A 188 2.53 28.87 14.40
C GLN A 188 3.12 29.30 15.76
N THR A 189 4.44 29.33 15.89
CA THR A 189 5.14 29.78 17.11
C THR A 189 4.99 31.30 17.32
N SER A 190 4.94 32.06 16.23
CA SER A 190 4.75 33.52 16.26
C SER A 190 3.32 33.90 16.66
N MET A 191 2.32 33.13 16.23
CA MET A 191 0.92 33.34 16.63
C MET A 191 0.62 32.95 18.08
N SER A 192 1.32 31.95 18.63
CA SER A 192 1.22 31.58 20.05
C SER A 192 1.95 32.55 21.00
N SER A 193 2.74 33.47 20.44
CA SER A 193 3.39 34.57 21.18
C SER A 193 2.51 35.82 21.28
N MET A 194 1.38 35.87 20.55
CA MET A 194 0.45 36.99 20.51
C MET A 194 -0.87 36.58 21.20
N ASN A 195 -0.83 36.43 22.52
CA ASN A 195 -2.05 36.35 23.34
C ASN A 195 -2.69 37.75 23.44
N ASP A 196 -3.23 38.25 22.32
CA ASP A 196 -4.24 39.30 22.36
C ASP A 196 -5.61 38.63 22.18
N ILE A 197 -6.30 38.49 23.31
CA ILE A 197 -7.65 37.92 23.46
C ILE A 197 -8.73 38.83 22.83
N ASP A 198 -8.38 39.96 22.20
CA ASP A 198 -9.35 41.00 21.83
C ASP A 198 -9.74 41.08 20.33
N SER A 199 -9.29 40.17 19.46
CA SER A 199 -9.69 40.21 18.03
C SER A 199 -10.82 39.24 17.62
N ILE A 200 -11.45 38.52 18.56
CA ILE A 200 -12.56 37.59 18.26
C ILE A 200 -13.94 38.12 18.74
N ILE A 201 -14.01 39.26 19.43
CA ILE A 201 -15.29 39.86 19.85
C ILE A 201 -15.45 41.28 19.28
N GLN A 202 -15.63 41.36 17.96
CA GLN A 202 -16.46 42.40 17.34
C GLN A 202 -17.33 41.75 16.26
N ILE A 203 -18.35 41.03 16.72
CA ILE A 203 -19.54 40.75 15.92
C ILE A 203 -20.23 42.11 15.74
N ASN A 204 -19.94 42.77 14.61
CA ASN A 204 -20.78 43.87 14.16
C ASN A 204 -22.04 43.27 13.52
N GLU A 205 -23.16 43.63 14.11
CA GLU A 205 -24.51 43.47 13.60
C GLU A 205 -24.65 44.15 12.23
N THR A 206 -24.34 43.45 11.15
CA THR A 206 -24.92 43.71 9.82
C THR A 206 -24.84 42.42 9.02
N GLY A 207 -26.00 41.83 8.74
CA GLY A 207 -26.11 40.62 7.94
C GLY A 207 -25.73 40.87 6.49
N GLU A 208 -24.51 40.49 6.12
CA GLU A 208 -24.14 40.10 4.77
C GLU A 208 -23.22 38.87 4.87
N ASN A 209 -23.65 37.77 4.25
CA ASN A 209 -22.84 36.57 4.10
C ASN A 209 -21.63 36.91 3.21
N GLN A 210 -20.49 37.18 3.82
CA GLN A 210 -19.20 37.05 3.15
C GLN A 210 -18.62 35.70 3.56
N GLU A 211 -18.67 34.74 2.63
CA GLU A 211 -17.87 33.52 2.71
C GLU A 211 -16.40 33.94 2.89
N ILE A 212 -15.86 33.62 4.06
CA ILE A 212 -14.43 33.74 4.34
C ILE A 212 -13.76 32.64 3.52
N HIS A 213 -13.34 32.93 2.29
CA HIS A 213 -12.36 32.09 1.59
C HIS A 213 -11.11 32.03 2.46
N ALA A 214 -10.87 30.87 3.09
CA ALA A 214 -9.86 30.69 4.11
C ALA A 214 -8.44 30.61 3.48
N PRO A 215 -7.48 31.46 3.87
CA PRO A 215 -6.09 31.44 3.37
C PRO A 215 -5.24 30.25 3.88
N LYS A 216 -5.88 29.13 4.23
CA LYS A 216 -5.25 27.89 4.72
C LYS A 216 -5.02 26.86 3.62
N GLU A 217 -5.74 26.93 2.50
CA GLU A 217 -5.70 25.93 1.43
C GLU A 217 -4.41 26.00 0.60
N ASP A 218 -4.01 27.21 0.16
CA ASP A 218 -2.80 27.43 -0.66
C ASP A 218 -1.51 26.90 0.00
N LYS A 219 -1.43 26.97 1.35
CA LYS A 219 -0.25 26.53 2.12
C LYS A 219 -0.05 25.02 2.11
N VAL A 220 -1.14 24.26 2.00
CA VAL A 220 -1.12 22.78 2.03
C VAL A 220 -0.82 22.22 0.64
N GLU A 221 -1.26 22.92 -0.42
CA GLU A 221 -1.13 22.46 -1.80
C GLU A 221 0.32 22.25 -2.25
N LEU A 222 1.23 23.15 -1.90
CA LEU A 222 2.64 22.98 -2.28
C LEU A 222 3.27 21.76 -1.59
N VAL A 223 2.96 21.53 -0.31
CA VAL A 223 3.48 20.36 0.44
C VAL A 223 2.90 19.07 -0.14
N THR A 224 1.60 19.02 -0.43
CA THR A 224 0.95 17.85 -1.01
C THR A 224 1.49 17.55 -2.41
N THR A 225 1.72 18.58 -3.23
CA THR A 225 2.34 18.44 -4.56
C THR A 225 3.76 17.89 -4.46
N CYS A 226 4.57 18.37 -3.50
CA CYS A 226 5.90 17.83 -3.23
C CYS A 226 5.82 16.35 -2.81
N CYS A 227 4.90 15.99 -1.92
CA CYS A 227 4.73 14.61 -1.46
C CYS A 227 4.28 13.69 -2.59
N LYS A 228 3.30 14.09 -3.42
CA LYS A 228 2.89 13.35 -4.62
C LYS A 228 4.07 13.10 -5.56
N PHE A 229 4.83 14.16 -5.86
CA PHE A 229 6.02 14.10 -6.70
C PHE A 229 7.03 13.07 -6.17
N LEU A 230 7.37 13.15 -4.88
CA LEU A 230 8.36 12.27 -4.25
C LEU A 230 7.87 10.82 -4.16
N SER A 231 6.58 10.61 -3.88
CA SER A 231 5.95 9.28 -3.92
C SER A 231 6.03 8.66 -5.31
N TYR A 232 5.78 9.42 -6.38
CA TYR A 232 5.97 8.93 -7.74
C TYR A 232 7.44 8.68 -8.07
N PHE A 233 8.35 9.57 -7.66
CA PHE A 233 9.78 9.39 -7.82
C PHE A 233 10.26 8.05 -7.21
N CYS A 234 9.80 7.70 -6.00
CA CYS A 234 10.06 6.40 -5.38
C CYS A 234 9.56 5.22 -6.24
N ARG A 235 8.36 5.31 -6.82
CA ARG A 235 7.77 4.22 -7.64
C ARG A 235 8.50 3.97 -8.97
N THR A 236 9.25 4.94 -9.48
CA THR A 236 9.95 4.79 -10.78
C THR A 236 11.14 3.83 -10.75
N SER A 237 11.83 3.67 -9.60
CA SER A 237 13.04 2.82 -9.51
C SER A 237 13.41 2.50 -8.06
N ARG A 238 13.88 1.28 -7.80
CA ARG A 238 14.45 0.88 -6.50
C ARG A 238 15.65 1.75 -6.07
N HIS A 239 16.42 2.26 -7.01
CA HIS A 239 17.54 3.16 -6.72
C HIS A 239 17.04 4.55 -6.28
N ASN A 240 15.89 4.98 -6.81
CA ASN A 240 15.25 6.23 -6.40
C ASN A 240 14.63 6.11 -5.01
N GLN A 241 14.04 4.96 -4.69
CA GLN A 241 13.63 4.64 -3.30
C GLN A 241 14.82 4.74 -2.34
N ARG A 242 15.96 4.14 -2.70
CA ARG A 242 17.18 4.19 -1.87
C ARG A 242 17.66 5.62 -1.63
N ALA A 243 17.67 6.47 -2.66
CA ALA A 243 18.02 7.88 -2.51
C ALA A 243 17.05 8.60 -1.55
N MET A 244 15.75 8.32 -1.65
CA MET A 244 14.76 8.88 -0.73
C MET A 244 14.86 8.32 0.70
N PHE A 245 15.27 7.07 0.86
CA PHE A 245 15.45 6.42 2.16
C PHE A 245 16.51 7.13 3.01
N GLU A 246 17.50 7.79 2.41
CA GLU A 246 18.48 8.60 3.13
C GLU A 246 17.82 9.77 3.89
N HIS A 247 16.67 10.26 3.40
CA HIS A 247 15.87 11.31 4.02
C HIS A 247 14.76 10.80 4.94
N LEU A 248 14.66 9.47 5.16
CA LEU A 248 13.57 8.85 5.91
C LEU A 248 13.38 9.46 7.30
N SER A 249 14.47 9.71 8.03
CA SER A 249 14.39 10.25 9.40
C SER A 249 13.66 11.60 9.45
N TYR A 250 13.92 12.49 8.48
CA TYR A 250 13.24 13.78 8.38
C TYR A 250 11.76 13.62 8.02
N LEU A 251 11.43 12.69 7.12
CA LEU A 251 10.04 12.39 6.76
C LEU A 251 9.25 11.89 7.97
N LEU A 252 9.85 11.01 8.78
CA LEU A 252 9.25 10.48 10.00
C LEU A 252 9.13 11.53 11.11
N GLU A 253 9.99 12.55 11.17
CA GLU A 253 9.83 13.66 12.12
C GLU A 253 8.60 14.54 11.82
N ASN A 254 8.14 14.53 10.57
CA ASN A 254 7.02 15.34 10.09
C ASN A 254 5.84 14.47 9.63
N SER A 255 5.78 13.21 10.07
CA SER A 255 4.81 12.23 9.57
C SER A 255 3.37 12.45 10.06
N SER A 256 3.16 13.19 11.15
CA SER A 256 1.82 13.48 11.70
C SER A 256 1.10 14.63 10.98
N MET A 257 1.63 15.11 9.85
CA MET A 257 1.03 16.22 9.12
C MET A 257 0.07 15.72 8.04
N LEU A 258 -1.07 16.41 7.89
CA LEU A 258 -2.07 16.17 6.84
C LEU A 258 -2.75 14.79 6.89
N LEU A 259 -2.70 14.09 8.04
CA LEU A 259 -3.26 12.74 8.17
C LEU A 259 -4.79 12.74 8.35
N SER A 260 -5.31 13.77 9.01
CA SER A 260 -6.73 14.03 9.31
C SER A 260 -7.59 14.41 8.09
N ARG A 261 -7.00 14.60 6.90
CA ARG A 261 -7.71 15.01 5.68
C ARG A 261 -7.76 13.85 4.67
N PRO A 262 -8.92 13.19 4.47
CA PRO A 262 -9.04 12.04 3.58
C PRO A 262 -8.61 12.32 2.12
N SER A 263 -8.94 13.50 1.61
CA SER A 263 -8.58 13.97 0.26
C SER A 263 -7.05 14.02 0.01
N LEU A 264 -6.26 14.12 1.09
CA LEU A 264 -4.80 14.21 1.03
C LEU A 264 -4.10 12.85 1.18
N ARG A 265 -4.85 11.74 1.26
CA ARG A 265 -4.29 10.38 1.32
C ARG A 265 -3.35 10.13 0.13
N GLY A 266 -2.13 9.68 0.39
CA GLY A 266 -1.08 9.51 -0.63
C GLY A 266 -0.21 10.75 -0.87
N SER A 267 -0.51 11.86 -0.18
CA SER A 267 0.13 13.17 -0.39
C SER A 267 0.69 13.77 0.92
N ALA A 268 0.91 12.94 1.94
CA ALA A 268 1.53 13.34 3.20
C ALA A 268 3.01 12.89 3.29
N PRO A 269 3.84 13.49 4.16
CA PRO A 269 5.21 13.04 4.38
C PRO A 269 5.32 11.55 4.79
N LEU A 270 4.32 11.03 5.51
CA LEU A 270 4.23 9.61 5.87
C LEU A 270 4.02 8.71 4.63
N ASP A 271 3.31 9.19 3.62
CA ASP A 271 3.12 8.45 2.36
C ASP A 271 4.43 8.36 1.56
N VAL A 272 5.22 9.44 1.56
CA VAL A 272 6.56 9.45 0.96
C VAL A 272 7.49 8.48 1.70
N ALA A 273 7.45 8.49 3.04
CA ALA A 273 8.19 7.54 3.86
C ALA A 273 7.79 6.10 3.53
N SER A 274 6.49 5.82 3.43
CA SER A 274 5.96 4.51 3.03
C SER A 274 6.47 4.11 1.64
N ALA A 275 6.37 4.99 0.65
CA ALA A 275 6.81 4.74 -0.72
C ALA A 275 8.32 4.49 -0.84
N SER A 276 9.12 5.04 0.08
CA SER A 276 10.58 4.84 0.12
C SER A 276 10.99 3.43 0.60
N VAL A 277 10.11 2.71 1.30
CA VAL A 277 10.39 1.37 1.85
C VAL A 277 9.59 0.26 1.13
N MET A 278 8.40 0.61 0.63
CA MET A 278 7.43 -0.33 0.04
C MET A 278 8.05 -1.21 -1.07
N ASP A 279 7.74 -2.50 -1.03
CA ASP A 279 8.16 -3.54 -1.99
C ASP A 279 9.69 -3.69 -2.17
N ASN A 280 10.48 -3.24 -1.19
CA ASN A 280 11.94 -3.28 -1.23
C ASN A 280 12.55 -3.98 0.01
N ASN A 281 12.94 -5.25 -0.18
CA ASN A 281 13.50 -6.08 0.90
C ASN A 281 14.79 -5.50 1.49
N GLU A 282 15.65 -4.90 0.66
CA GLU A 282 16.94 -4.34 1.12
C GLU A 282 16.73 -3.13 2.04
N LEU A 283 15.80 -2.25 1.68
CA LEU A 283 15.50 -1.05 2.47
C LEU A 283 14.71 -1.39 3.73
N ALA A 284 13.80 -2.38 3.67
CA ALA A 284 13.12 -2.89 4.85
C ALA A 284 14.11 -3.44 5.88
N LEU A 285 15.15 -4.17 5.45
CA LEU A 285 16.22 -4.66 6.33
C LEU A 285 17.18 -3.55 6.80
N ALA A 286 17.28 -2.45 6.07
CA ALA A 286 18.10 -1.29 6.45
C ALA A 286 17.43 -0.36 7.48
N LEU A 287 16.17 -0.61 7.86
CA LEU A 287 15.45 0.16 8.87
C LEU A 287 16.14 0.07 10.22
N ARG A 288 16.17 1.21 10.92
CA ARG A 288 16.73 1.30 12.28
C ARG A 288 15.62 1.26 13.32
N GLU A 289 15.96 0.78 14.51
CA GLU A 289 15.02 0.76 15.65
C GLU A 289 14.45 2.16 15.95
N SER A 290 15.28 3.20 15.83
CA SER A 290 14.86 4.60 15.99
C SER A 290 13.75 5.03 15.04
N HIS A 291 13.70 4.47 13.83
CA HIS A 291 12.66 4.80 12.83
C HIS A 291 11.30 4.24 13.27
N LEU A 292 11.27 2.96 13.65
CA LEU A 292 10.04 2.30 14.08
C LEU A 292 9.57 2.78 15.46
N GLU A 293 10.52 3.09 16.37
CA GLU A 293 10.20 3.64 17.68
C GLU A 293 9.50 5.01 17.58
N LYS A 294 9.90 5.84 16.61
CA LYS A 294 9.27 7.13 16.34
C LYS A 294 7.80 6.97 15.94
N ILE A 295 7.51 6.07 15.01
CA ILE A 295 6.15 5.76 14.59
C ILE A 295 5.33 5.17 15.73
N ALA A 296 5.90 4.24 16.50
CA ALA A 296 5.24 3.70 17.69
C ALA A 296 4.95 4.79 18.74
N SER A 297 5.79 5.82 18.85
CA SER A 297 5.51 6.96 19.74
C SER A 297 4.35 7.82 19.25
N TYR A 298 4.21 8.02 17.94
CA TYR A 298 3.04 8.74 17.39
C TYR A 298 1.77 7.93 17.53
N LEU A 299 1.82 6.63 17.20
CA LEU A 299 0.70 5.71 17.37
C LEU A 299 0.23 5.62 18.84
N SER A 300 1.16 5.61 19.79
CA SER A 300 0.83 5.64 21.23
C SER A 300 0.10 6.93 21.64
N ARG A 301 0.41 8.06 21.00
CA ARG A 301 -0.32 9.32 21.23
C ARG A 301 -1.74 9.22 20.67
N CYS A 302 -1.91 8.69 19.46
CA CYS A 302 -3.23 8.46 18.88
C CYS A 302 -4.13 7.63 19.80
N GLY A 303 -3.61 6.63 20.51
CA GLY A 303 -4.39 5.83 21.47
C GLY A 303 -4.73 6.51 22.81
N THR A 304 -4.22 7.71 23.09
CA THR A 304 -4.39 8.41 24.38
C THR A 304 -4.92 9.84 24.24
N THR A 305 -4.79 10.46 23.08
CA THR A 305 -5.21 11.82 22.83
C THR A 305 -6.28 11.87 21.74
N ARG A 306 -7.29 12.72 21.94
CA ARG A 306 -8.26 13.06 20.90
C ARG A 306 -7.61 13.79 19.73
N ASN A 307 -8.23 13.68 18.56
CA ASN A 307 -7.85 14.48 17.40
C ASN A 307 -8.39 15.92 17.55
N GLU A 308 -7.50 16.89 17.78
CA GLU A 308 -7.87 18.29 17.97
C GLU A 308 -8.49 18.92 16.71
N GLU A 309 -8.02 18.53 15.51
CA GLU A 309 -8.50 19.08 14.25
C GLU A 309 -9.94 18.66 13.97
N LEU A 310 -10.25 17.36 14.12
CA LEU A 310 -11.61 16.85 13.95
C LEU A 310 -12.55 17.42 15.03
N TYR A 311 -12.09 17.54 16.27
CA TYR A 311 -12.89 18.15 17.32
C TYR A 311 -13.29 19.60 17.00
N LEU A 312 -12.35 20.39 16.46
CA LEU A 312 -12.61 21.77 16.01
C LEU A 312 -13.56 21.83 14.79
N GLN A 313 -13.58 20.81 13.95
CA GLN A 313 -14.53 20.67 12.84
C GLN A 313 -15.94 20.25 13.28
N GLY A 314 -16.14 19.92 14.58
CA GLY A 314 -17.43 19.55 15.14
C GLY A 314 -17.70 18.04 15.23
N TYR A 315 -16.67 17.21 14.98
CA TYR A 315 -16.76 15.77 15.26
C TYR A 315 -16.84 15.50 16.76
N HIS A 316 -17.50 14.39 17.13
CA HIS A 316 -17.62 13.97 18.52
C HIS A 316 -16.28 13.47 19.07
N ASP A 317 -16.06 13.71 20.35
CA ASP A 317 -14.83 13.34 21.04
C ASP A 317 -14.90 11.89 21.54
N ILE A 318 -14.21 10.97 20.85
CA ILE A 318 -14.05 9.57 21.28
C ILE A 318 -12.88 9.36 22.24
N GLY A 319 -12.07 10.39 22.53
CA GLY A 319 -10.94 10.31 23.45
C GLY A 319 -9.67 9.65 22.90
N TRP A 320 -9.66 9.26 21.62
CA TRP A 320 -8.51 8.71 20.89
C TRP A 320 -8.64 9.03 19.39
N ASP A 321 -7.63 8.68 18.60
CA ASP A 321 -7.55 9.00 17.18
C ASP A 321 -7.32 7.75 16.30
N PRO A 322 -8.39 7.11 15.79
CA PRO A 322 -8.29 6.01 14.85
C PRO A 322 -7.85 6.45 13.44
N VAL A 323 -8.09 7.72 13.07
CA VAL A 323 -7.85 8.24 11.71
C VAL A 323 -6.35 8.35 11.44
N ASP A 324 -5.61 9.02 12.32
CA ASP A 324 -4.15 9.06 12.21
C ASP A 324 -3.53 7.69 12.52
N GLY A 325 -4.13 6.97 13.48
CA GLY A 325 -3.68 5.66 13.93
C GLY A 325 -3.60 4.63 12.79
N GLU A 326 -4.63 4.56 11.93
CA GLU A 326 -4.63 3.61 10.80
C GLU A 326 -3.46 3.85 9.83
N ARG A 327 -3.06 5.11 9.64
CA ARG A 327 -2.00 5.52 8.70
C ARG A 327 -0.63 5.09 9.22
N PHE A 328 -0.40 5.22 10.53
CA PHE A 328 0.83 4.73 11.17
C PHE A 328 0.93 3.20 11.14
N LEU A 329 -0.19 2.51 11.35
CA LEU A 329 -0.23 1.04 11.25
C LEU A 329 0.05 0.56 9.82
N ASP A 330 -0.50 1.23 8.81
CA ASP A 330 -0.22 0.94 7.39
C ASP A 330 1.28 1.10 7.07
N PHE A 331 1.95 2.14 7.58
CA PHE A 331 3.40 2.28 7.43
C PHE A 331 4.17 1.09 8.06
N LEU A 332 3.80 0.69 9.29
CA LEU A 332 4.42 -0.48 9.94
C LEU A 332 4.16 -1.76 9.14
N LYS A 333 2.99 -1.90 8.52
CA LYS A 333 2.66 -3.03 7.64
C LYS A 333 3.61 -3.13 6.45
N PHE A 334 3.95 -2.01 5.81
CA PHE A 334 4.94 -1.99 4.72
C PHE A 334 6.37 -2.31 5.19
N CYS A 335 6.70 -2.01 6.45
CA CYS A 335 8.01 -2.34 7.02
C CYS A 335 8.16 -3.84 7.36
N VAL A 336 7.06 -4.50 7.73
CA VAL A 336 7.05 -5.90 8.17
C VAL A 336 6.78 -6.88 7.03
N TRP A 337 6.01 -6.48 6.02
CA TRP A 337 5.57 -7.38 4.96
C TRP A 337 5.96 -6.88 3.58
N VAL A 338 6.83 -7.62 2.89
CA VAL A 338 7.40 -7.22 1.61
C VAL A 338 7.40 -8.42 0.66
N ASN A 339 6.92 -8.24 -0.58
CA ASN A 339 6.89 -9.30 -1.60
C ASN A 339 6.25 -10.63 -1.14
N SER A 340 5.18 -10.54 -0.34
CA SER A 340 4.45 -11.70 0.24
C SER A 340 5.18 -12.49 1.32
N ASP A 341 6.27 -11.94 1.88
CA ASP A 341 7.00 -12.54 2.99
C ASP A 341 7.13 -11.58 4.18
N THR A 342 7.27 -12.16 5.38
CA THR A 342 7.52 -11.42 6.61
C THR A 342 9.00 -11.13 6.79
N VAL A 343 9.33 -9.87 7.04
CA VAL A 343 10.66 -9.43 7.52
C VAL A 343 10.74 -9.65 9.03
N GLU A 344 11.23 -10.84 9.43
CA GLU A 344 11.21 -11.33 10.82
C GLU A 344 11.87 -10.37 11.84
N GLU A 345 12.96 -9.69 11.47
CA GLU A 345 13.65 -8.74 12.36
C GLU A 345 12.77 -7.51 12.67
N ASN A 346 12.10 -6.99 11.66
CA ASN A 346 11.15 -5.88 11.81
C ASN A 346 9.89 -6.33 12.55
N ALA A 347 9.37 -7.54 12.24
CA ALA A 347 8.21 -8.11 12.92
C ALA A 347 8.42 -8.23 14.43
N ASP A 348 9.54 -8.83 14.85
CA ASP A 348 9.88 -8.98 16.26
C ASP A 348 10.01 -7.62 16.96
N LEU A 349 10.66 -6.66 16.32
CA LEU A 349 10.79 -5.31 16.87
C LEU A 349 9.44 -4.60 16.99
N VAL A 350 8.59 -4.63 15.95
CA VAL A 350 7.25 -4.01 15.97
C VAL A 350 6.42 -4.62 17.09
N VAL A 351 6.36 -5.95 17.21
CA VAL A 351 5.64 -6.63 18.29
C VAL A 351 6.17 -6.19 19.65
N ARG A 352 7.49 -6.11 19.84
CA ARG A 352 8.10 -5.61 21.10
C ARG A 352 7.73 -4.16 21.40
N LEU A 353 7.72 -3.27 20.40
CA LEU A 353 7.36 -1.87 20.57
C LEU A 353 5.89 -1.71 20.97
N LEU A 354 4.99 -2.43 20.31
CA LEU A 354 3.55 -2.40 20.61
C LEU A 354 3.23 -2.89 22.02
N ILE A 355 3.88 -3.97 22.49
CA ILE A 355 3.62 -4.49 23.85
C ILE A 355 4.20 -3.56 24.93
N ARG A 356 5.33 -2.89 24.65
CA ARG A 356 5.91 -1.90 25.57
C ARG A 356 5.05 -0.64 25.70
N ARG A 357 4.19 -0.36 24.72
CA ARG A 357 3.29 0.80 24.67
C ARG A 357 1.88 0.30 24.31
N PRO A 358 1.14 -0.27 25.28
CA PRO A 358 -0.17 -0.88 25.01
C PRO A 358 -1.18 0.12 24.44
N ASP A 359 -0.98 1.42 24.63
CA ASP A 359 -1.78 2.48 24.01
C ASP A 359 -1.79 2.42 22.48
N CYS A 360 -0.75 1.88 21.85
CA CYS A 360 -0.72 1.68 20.39
C CYS A 360 -1.79 0.71 19.88
N LEU A 361 -2.35 -0.15 20.75
CA LEU A 361 -3.33 -1.17 20.38
C LEU A 361 -4.76 -0.62 20.30
N GLY A 362 -4.96 0.64 20.69
CA GLY A 362 -6.27 1.25 20.83
C GLY A 362 -6.98 0.85 22.15
N PRO A 363 -8.09 1.53 22.50
CA PRO A 363 -8.77 1.33 23.77
C PRO A 363 -9.28 -0.09 24.02
N ALA A 364 -9.72 -0.82 22.99
CA ALA A 364 -10.36 -2.11 23.14
C ALA A 364 -9.40 -3.28 23.40
N LEU A 365 -8.16 -3.17 22.92
CA LEU A 365 -7.14 -4.21 23.02
C LEU A 365 -6.08 -3.94 24.10
N ARG A 366 -6.12 -2.79 24.77
CA ARG A 366 -5.22 -2.48 25.89
C ARG A 366 -5.84 -2.87 27.23
N GLY A 367 -5.10 -3.65 28.05
CA GLY A 367 -5.38 -3.87 29.47
C GLY A 367 -6.80 -4.35 29.80
N GLU A 368 -7.66 -3.40 30.24
CA GLU A 368 -9.06 -3.59 30.66
C GLU A 368 -10.07 -3.41 29.51
N GLY A 369 -9.61 -3.28 28.27
CA GLY A 369 -10.45 -3.08 27.10
C GLY A 369 -11.47 -4.21 26.88
N GLY A 370 -12.58 -3.86 26.22
CA GLY A 370 -13.71 -4.77 26.01
C GLY A 370 -13.52 -5.87 24.95
N GLY A 371 -12.32 -5.99 24.37
CA GLY A 371 -12.01 -6.97 23.34
C GLY A 371 -12.35 -6.50 21.92
N LEU A 372 -11.78 -7.21 20.93
CA LEU A 372 -11.92 -6.84 19.51
C LEU A 372 -13.37 -6.93 19.03
N LEU A 373 -14.13 -7.95 19.45
CA LEU A 373 -15.52 -8.11 19.01
C LEU A 373 -16.38 -6.92 19.39
N LYS A 374 -16.23 -6.43 20.62
CA LYS A 374 -16.96 -5.27 21.11
C LYS A 374 -16.61 -4.01 20.30
N ALA A 375 -15.32 -3.77 20.08
CA ALA A 375 -14.84 -2.62 19.30
C ALA A 375 -15.37 -2.61 17.85
N ILE A 376 -15.39 -3.77 17.20
CA ILE A 376 -15.93 -3.89 15.84
C ILE A 376 -17.45 -3.65 15.84
N ARG A 377 -18.18 -4.11 16.86
CA ARG A 377 -19.63 -3.82 16.97
C ARG A 377 -19.90 -2.33 17.22
N GLU A 378 -19.11 -1.69 18.06
CA GLU A 378 -19.14 -0.24 18.33
C GLU A 378 -18.89 0.55 17.04
N GLY A 379 -17.82 0.23 16.30
CA GLY A 379 -17.52 0.87 15.02
C GLY A 379 -18.63 0.69 13.96
N ILE A 380 -19.26 -0.49 13.88
CA ILE A 380 -20.41 -0.71 13.00
C ILE A 380 -21.61 0.13 13.46
N ALA A 381 -21.96 0.10 14.75
CA ALA A 381 -23.08 0.85 15.30
C ALA A 381 -22.91 2.36 15.03
N GLN A 382 -21.70 2.88 15.21
CA GLN A 382 -21.37 4.28 14.95
C GLN A 382 -21.48 4.64 13.48
N SER A 383 -20.93 3.83 12.58
CA SER A 383 -21.04 4.05 11.13
C SER A 383 -22.51 4.02 10.67
N LEU A 384 -23.30 3.07 11.17
CA LEU A 384 -24.74 2.99 10.88
C LEU A 384 -25.54 4.14 11.48
N TYR A 385 -25.19 4.62 12.68
CA TYR A 385 -25.81 5.80 13.28
C TYR A 385 -25.61 7.03 12.39
N ILE A 386 -24.39 7.23 11.91
CA ILE A 386 -24.06 8.36 11.04
C ILE A 386 -24.82 8.24 9.72
N ALA A 387 -24.81 7.05 9.10
CA ALA A 387 -25.54 6.79 7.87
C ALA A 387 -27.06 6.97 8.02
N ARG A 388 -27.64 6.55 9.16
CA ARG A 388 -29.06 6.76 9.50
C ARG A 388 -29.41 8.24 9.60
N ARG A 389 -28.52 9.08 10.11
CA ARG A 389 -28.76 10.54 10.17
C ARG A 389 -28.70 11.20 8.80
N GLN A 390 -27.82 10.73 7.92
CA GLN A 390 -27.73 11.22 6.54
C GLN A 390 -28.94 10.79 5.70
N ASN A 391 -29.35 9.53 5.84
CA ASN A 391 -30.47 8.93 5.12
C ASN A 391 -31.51 8.36 6.09
N PRO A 392 -32.34 9.21 6.72
CA PRO A 392 -33.28 8.79 7.76
C PRO A 392 -34.38 7.88 7.23
N ASP A 393 -34.68 7.90 5.93
CA ASP A 393 -35.78 7.11 5.34
C ASP A 393 -35.36 5.72 4.84
N ASP A 394 -34.07 5.33 4.95
CA ASP A 394 -33.61 4.03 4.49
C ASP A 394 -34.00 2.91 5.49
N PRO A 395 -34.94 2.01 5.13
CA PRO A 395 -35.40 0.96 6.03
C PRO A 395 -34.32 -0.11 6.30
N VAL A 396 -33.35 -0.28 5.39
CA VAL A 396 -32.27 -1.28 5.52
C VAL A 396 -31.28 -0.83 6.60
N ILE A 397 -30.88 0.45 6.58
CA ILE A 397 -29.99 1.03 7.58
C ILE A 397 -30.67 1.08 8.95
N GLN A 398 -31.96 1.45 9.00
CA GLN A 398 -32.71 1.46 10.26
C GLN A 398 -32.80 0.06 10.90
N ALA A 399 -33.15 -0.96 10.10
CA ALA A 399 -33.26 -2.33 10.59
C ALA A 399 -31.91 -2.86 11.08
N ALA A 400 -30.82 -2.58 10.34
CA ALA A 400 -29.48 -2.99 10.71
C ALA A 400 -28.98 -2.31 12.00
N TYR A 401 -29.25 -1.01 12.15
CA TYR A 401 -28.91 -0.27 13.37
C TYR A 401 -29.65 -0.83 14.59
N GLN A 402 -30.95 -1.12 14.44
CA GLN A 402 -31.76 -1.68 15.53
C GLN A 402 -31.30 -3.09 15.92
N GLU A 403 -30.97 -3.96 14.95
CA GLU A 403 -30.45 -5.31 15.22
C GLU A 403 -29.16 -5.29 16.06
N ILE A 404 -28.31 -4.26 15.88
CA ILE A 404 -27.06 -4.14 16.63
C ILE A 404 -27.27 -3.60 18.04
N ILE A 405 -28.18 -2.64 18.21
CA ILE A 405 -28.42 -2.00 19.52
C ILE A 405 -29.29 -2.84 20.45
N ASP A 406 -30.17 -3.67 19.90
CA ASP A 406 -30.97 -4.60 20.68
C ASP A 406 -30.10 -5.67 21.39
N ASP A 407 -28.82 -5.79 21.04
CA ASP A 407 -27.86 -6.59 21.80
C ASP A 407 -27.65 -5.97 23.20
N GLU A 408 -27.86 -6.76 24.26
CA GLU A 408 -27.70 -6.34 25.66
C GLU A 408 -26.33 -5.71 25.94
N SER A 409 -25.30 -6.12 25.19
CA SER A 409 -23.93 -5.59 25.31
C SER A 409 -23.78 -4.15 24.80
N MET A 410 -24.76 -3.62 24.07
CA MET A 410 -24.71 -2.33 23.36
C MET A 410 -25.71 -1.29 23.90
N HIS A 411 -26.53 -1.62 24.90
CA HIS A 411 -27.61 -0.75 25.40
C HIS A 411 -27.13 0.62 25.92
N ASN A 412 -25.96 0.69 26.55
CA ASN A 412 -25.42 1.94 27.10
C ASN A 412 -25.05 2.96 26.01
N LEU A 413 -24.73 2.49 24.80
CA LEU A 413 -24.31 3.36 23.69
C LEU A 413 -25.48 4.10 23.06
N ASN A 414 -26.69 3.52 23.09
CA ASN A 414 -27.87 4.15 22.50
C ASN A 414 -28.25 5.45 23.23
N GLU A 415 -28.13 5.47 24.57
CA GLU A 415 -28.35 6.68 25.37
C GLU A 415 -27.27 7.74 25.09
N GLU A 416 -26.02 7.32 24.88
CA GLU A 416 -24.90 8.22 24.57
C GLU A 416 -25.04 8.85 23.18
N TYR A 417 -25.40 8.07 22.15
CA TYR A 417 -25.56 8.56 20.78
C TYR A 417 -26.78 9.49 20.61
N ASP A 418 -27.88 9.29 21.35
CA ASP A 418 -29.04 10.18 21.28
C ASP A 418 -28.74 11.60 21.84
N HIS A 419 -27.77 11.71 22.75
CA HIS A 419 -27.32 13.00 23.30
C HIS A 419 -26.27 13.72 22.45
N LEU A 420 -25.63 13.03 21.49
CA LEU A 420 -24.65 13.65 20.61
C LEU A 420 -25.34 14.57 19.59
N GLN A 421 -25.29 15.88 19.83
CA GLN A 421 -25.54 16.92 18.84
C GLN A 421 -24.38 16.99 17.83
N VAL A 422 -24.12 15.89 17.12
CA VAL A 422 -23.13 15.88 16.03
C VAL A 422 -23.67 16.76 14.91
N ARG A 423 -23.07 17.93 14.70
CA ARG A 423 -23.13 18.59 13.38
C ARG A 423 -22.26 17.74 12.47
N LEU A 424 -22.89 16.78 11.80
CA LEU A 424 -22.22 16.03 10.75
C LEU A 424 -21.95 17.00 9.58
N PRO A 425 -20.70 17.11 9.11
CA PRO A 425 -20.42 17.73 7.81
C PRO A 425 -21.27 17.08 6.72
N TYR A 426 -21.57 17.80 5.65
CA TYR A 426 -22.42 17.24 4.59
C TYR A 426 -21.68 16.05 3.97
N ALA A 427 -22.39 14.95 3.67
CA ALA A 427 -21.77 13.72 3.16
C ALA A 427 -21.01 13.93 1.83
N ASP A 428 -21.37 14.98 1.09
CA ASP A 428 -20.75 15.37 -0.17
C ASP A 428 -19.43 16.17 0.01
N ASP A 429 -19.06 16.50 1.25
CA ASP A 429 -17.78 17.16 1.54
C ASP A 429 -16.64 16.14 1.36
N GLU A 430 -15.66 16.43 0.50
CA GLU A 430 -14.50 15.55 0.26
C GLU A 430 -13.65 15.28 1.52
N GLU A 431 -13.87 16.06 2.57
CA GLU A 431 -13.22 15.95 3.88
C GLU A 431 -14.07 15.21 4.92
N TYR A 432 -15.25 14.72 4.54
CA TYR A 432 -16.11 13.94 5.42
C TYR A 432 -15.41 12.66 5.87
N ILE A 433 -15.49 12.39 7.18
CA ILE A 433 -14.92 11.21 7.83
C ILE A 433 -16.04 10.47 8.57
N ASP A 434 -16.26 9.22 8.19
CA ASP A 434 -16.99 8.28 9.03
C ASP A 434 -16.04 7.75 10.12
N LEU A 435 -16.19 8.28 11.35
CA LEU A 435 -15.38 7.85 12.50
C LEU A 435 -15.59 6.38 12.86
N GLY A 436 -16.78 5.82 12.63
CA GLY A 436 -17.02 4.39 12.84
C GLY A 436 -16.27 3.54 11.82
N ALA A 437 -16.25 3.96 10.55
CA ALA A 437 -15.44 3.32 9.52
C ALA A 437 -13.93 3.43 9.80
N ALA A 438 -13.47 4.56 10.34
CA ALA A 438 -12.08 4.74 10.75
C ALA A 438 -11.69 3.80 11.91
N GLU A 439 -12.56 3.62 12.90
CA GLU A 439 -12.35 2.65 13.98
C GLU A 439 -12.26 1.21 13.47
N LEU A 440 -13.18 0.82 12.58
CA LEU A 440 -13.16 -0.50 11.94
C LEU A 440 -11.86 -0.73 11.15
N SER A 441 -11.41 0.29 10.42
CA SER A 441 -10.18 0.26 9.63
C SER A 441 -8.95 0.15 10.52
N PHE A 442 -8.88 0.93 11.60
CA PHE A 442 -7.81 0.88 12.59
C PHE A 442 -7.63 -0.54 13.16
N TYR A 443 -8.68 -1.13 13.72
CA TYR A 443 -8.58 -2.46 14.32
C TYR A 443 -8.33 -3.55 13.27
N SER A 444 -8.89 -3.41 12.06
CA SER A 444 -8.64 -4.35 10.96
C SER A 444 -7.16 -4.33 10.55
N ILE A 445 -6.58 -3.14 10.32
CA ILE A 445 -5.16 -3.00 9.94
C ILE A 445 -4.25 -3.43 11.08
N LEU A 446 -4.59 -3.14 12.34
CA LEU A 446 -3.85 -3.60 13.51
C LEU A 446 -3.78 -5.13 13.56
N VAL A 447 -4.93 -5.81 13.41
CA VAL A 447 -5.01 -7.27 13.40
C VAL A 447 -4.27 -7.84 12.18
N GLU A 448 -4.38 -7.20 11.01
CA GLU A 448 -3.62 -7.56 9.81
C GLU A 448 -2.10 -7.49 10.06
N LEU A 449 -1.63 -6.39 10.63
CA LEU A 449 -0.23 -6.17 10.99
C LEU A 449 0.26 -7.26 11.96
N LEU A 450 -0.49 -7.53 13.03
CA LEU A 450 -0.14 -8.54 14.01
C LEU A 450 -0.11 -9.96 13.39
N GLY A 451 -1.01 -10.25 12.44
CA GLY A 451 -1.04 -11.52 11.70
C GLY A 451 0.16 -11.67 10.76
N ARG A 452 0.57 -10.58 10.11
CA ARG A 452 1.80 -10.53 9.28
C ARG A 452 3.06 -10.62 10.12
N CYS A 453 3.04 -10.15 11.38
CA CYS A 453 4.12 -10.30 12.35
C CYS A 453 4.24 -11.73 12.91
N ALA A 454 3.24 -12.58 12.73
CA ALA A 454 3.29 -13.95 13.23
C ALA A 454 4.43 -14.73 12.56
N PRO A 455 5.23 -15.52 13.29
CA PRO A 455 6.32 -16.28 12.70
C PRO A 455 5.79 -17.41 11.81
N SER A 456 6.54 -17.71 10.74
CA SER A 456 6.21 -18.82 9.82
C SER A 456 6.21 -20.19 10.51
N GLU A 457 5.37 -21.11 10.01
CA GLU A 457 5.29 -22.48 10.56
C GLU A 457 6.62 -23.22 10.52
N GLU A 458 7.43 -23.01 9.48
CA GLU A 458 8.75 -23.60 9.34
C GLU A 458 9.70 -23.14 10.44
N THR A 459 9.68 -21.85 10.76
CA THR A 459 10.48 -21.26 11.83
C THR A 459 10.09 -21.80 13.21
N ILE A 460 8.80 -22.10 13.39
CA ILE A 460 8.29 -22.75 14.61
C ILE A 460 8.74 -24.21 14.67
N LYS A 461 8.68 -24.95 13.56
CA LYS A 461 9.16 -26.35 13.48
C LYS A 461 10.66 -26.47 13.78
N MET A 462 11.45 -25.43 13.47
CA MET A 462 12.86 -25.33 13.84
C MET A 462 13.10 -25.13 15.36
N GLY A 463 12.06 -24.97 16.17
CA GLY A 463 12.16 -24.91 17.64
C GLY A 463 12.72 -23.60 18.19
N LYS A 464 12.70 -22.51 17.42
CA LYS A 464 13.17 -21.20 17.91
C LYS A 464 12.25 -20.69 19.03
N GLN A 465 12.78 -20.57 20.25
CA GLN A 465 12.01 -20.13 21.43
C GLN A 465 11.36 -18.76 21.25
N ASN A 466 12.04 -17.83 20.57
CA ASN A 466 11.50 -16.48 20.30
C ASN A 466 10.23 -16.53 19.45
N ALA A 467 10.18 -17.39 18.42
CA ALA A 467 9.00 -17.55 17.57
C ALA A 467 7.81 -18.13 18.35
N ILE A 468 8.06 -19.14 19.20
CA ILE A 468 7.01 -19.72 20.06
C ILE A 468 6.48 -18.66 21.03
N ARG A 469 7.37 -17.87 21.64
CA ARG A 469 6.99 -16.78 22.55
C ARG A 469 6.18 -15.71 21.83
N ALA A 470 6.61 -15.25 20.65
CA ALA A 470 5.90 -14.28 19.84
C ALA A 470 4.49 -14.76 19.51
N LYS A 471 4.34 -16.02 19.07
CA LYS A 471 3.02 -16.62 18.79
C LYS A 471 2.13 -16.68 20.03
N SER A 472 2.69 -17.00 21.20
CA SER A 472 1.94 -16.99 22.46
C SER A 472 1.47 -15.60 22.87
N ILE A 473 2.28 -14.57 22.62
CA ILE A 473 1.90 -13.19 22.87
C ILE A 473 0.76 -12.78 21.95
N LEU A 474 0.86 -13.08 20.64
CA LEU A 474 -0.20 -12.75 19.68
C LEU A 474 -1.54 -13.39 20.08
N LYS A 475 -1.52 -14.65 20.54
CA LYS A 475 -2.71 -15.33 21.08
C LYS A 475 -3.28 -14.66 22.34
N SER A 476 -2.45 -14.01 23.15
CA SER A 476 -2.93 -13.31 24.34
C SER A 476 -3.53 -11.93 24.05
N LEU A 477 -3.19 -11.32 22.92
CA LEU A 477 -3.72 -10.00 22.53
C LEU A 477 -5.11 -10.10 21.90
N VAL A 478 -5.35 -11.11 21.06
CA VAL A 478 -6.63 -11.31 20.38
C VAL A 478 -7.10 -12.74 20.60
N SER A 479 -8.26 -12.89 21.26
CA SER A 479 -8.81 -14.19 21.62
C SER A 479 -9.47 -14.89 20.43
N MET A 480 -9.51 -16.23 20.45
CA MET A 480 -10.24 -17.00 19.43
C MET A 480 -11.73 -16.65 19.38
N HIS A 481 -12.34 -16.41 20.55
CA HIS A 481 -13.75 -16.01 20.66
C HIS A 481 -14.02 -14.68 19.95
N ASP A 482 -13.12 -13.70 20.07
CA ASP A 482 -13.27 -12.43 19.34
C ASP A 482 -13.20 -12.64 17.82
N LEU A 483 -12.26 -13.48 17.34
CA LEU A 483 -12.13 -13.76 15.91
C LEU A 483 -13.39 -14.45 15.37
N GLU A 484 -13.87 -15.50 16.03
CA GLU A 484 -15.11 -16.21 15.67
C GLU A 484 -16.30 -15.26 15.67
N GLY A 485 -16.44 -14.43 16.72
CA GLY A 485 -17.52 -13.47 16.84
C GLY A 485 -17.52 -12.41 15.75
N VAL A 486 -16.35 -11.85 15.39
CA VAL A 486 -16.25 -10.84 14.32
C VAL A 486 -16.54 -11.45 12.96
N LEU A 487 -16.04 -12.67 12.71
CA LEU A 487 -16.33 -13.39 11.47
C LEU A 487 -17.81 -13.77 11.35
N GLY A 488 -18.52 -13.98 12.46
CA GLY A 488 -19.96 -14.23 12.50
C GLY A 488 -20.85 -13.01 12.24
N LEU A 489 -20.31 -11.79 12.23
CA LEU A 489 -21.08 -10.57 11.96
C LEU A 489 -21.58 -10.55 10.51
N LYS A 490 -22.79 -10.04 10.28
CA LYS A 490 -23.42 -10.01 8.95
C LYS A 490 -23.00 -8.76 8.17
N PHE A 491 -22.88 -8.90 6.86
CA PHE A 491 -22.73 -7.76 5.97
C PHE A 491 -24.06 -7.05 5.75
N LEU A 492 -24.03 -5.72 5.69
CA LEU A 492 -25.15 -4.93 5.19
C LEU A 492 -25.21 -5.08 3.67
N LEU A 493 -26.37 -5.45 3.13
CA LEU A 493 -26.58 -5.56 1.68
C LEU A 493 -27.37 -4.34 1.22
N SER A 494 -26.73 -3.46 0.46
CA SER A 494 -27.40 -2.35 -0.24
C SER A 494 -27.66 -2.74 -1.70
N ASN A 495 -28.72 -2.17 -2.27
CA ASN A 495 -29.02 -2.28 -3.70
C ASN A 495 -28.28 -1.21 -4.53
N GLU A 496 -27.56 -0.30 -3.89
CA GLU A 496 -26.74 0.70 -4.57
C GLU A 496 -25.38 0.14 -5.01
N ASN A 497 -24.75 0.81 -5.97
CA ASN A 497 -23.44 0.42 -6.48
C ASN A 497 -22.28 0.82 -5.52
N SER A 498 -22.56 1.67 -4.53
CA SER A 498 -21.61 2.13 -3.52
C SER A 498 -21.34 1.09 -2.43
N MET A 499 -20.21 1.23 -1.74
CA MET A 499 -19.90 0.41 -0.57
C MET A 499 -20.85 0.78 0.59
N PRO A 500 -21.56 -0.20 1.18
CA PRO A 500 -22.46 0.07 2.31
C PRO A 500 -21.67 0.48 3.56
N PRO A 501 -22.28 1.27 4.45
CA PRO A 501 -21.67 1.66 5.73
C PRO A 501 -21.44 0.46 6.65
N GLY A 502 -20.50 0.58 7.58
CA GLY A 502 -20.16 -0.44 8.57
C GLY A 502 -19.20 -1.52 8.07
N LEU A 503 -19.56 -2.80 8.29
CA LEU A 503 -18.66 -3.93 8.09
C LEU A 503 -18.40 -4.20 6.59
N GLN A 504 -17.13 -4.20 6.20
CA GLN A 504 -16.70 -4.47 4.83
C GLN A 504 -15.93 -5.81 4.72
N PRO A 505 -15.88 -6.45 3.53
CA PRO A 505 -15.14 -7.70 3.33
C PRO A 505 -13.64 -7.60 3.65
N ALA A 506 -13.04 -6.40 3.49
CA ALA A 506 -11.65 -6.13 3.84
C ALA A 506 -11.39 -6.28 5.35
N HIS A 507 -12.37 -5.93 6.20
CA HIS A 507 -12.25 -6.09 7.65
C HIS A 507 -12.15 -7.58 8.00
N LYS A 508 -13.10 -8.41 7.54
CA LYS A 508 -13.05 -9.86 7.77
C LYS A 508 -11.81 -10.53 7.16
N MET A 509 -11.32 -10.05 6.01
CA MET A 509 -10.06 -10.54 5.41
C MET A 509 -8.88 -10.43 6.40
N SER A 510 -8.77 -9.30 7.08
CA SER A 510 -7.71 -9.07 8.07
C SER A 510 -7.81 -10.02 9.26
N ILE A 511 -9.03 -10.30 9.71
CA ILE A 511 -9.31 -11.24 10.80
C ILE A 511 -8.94 -12.68 10.41
N ILE A 512 -9.27 -13.11 9.18
CA ILE A 512 -8.88 -14.45 8.70
C ILE A 512 -7.37 -14.59 8.60
N LEU A 513 -6.67 -13.56 8.09
CA LEU A 513 -5.22 -13.60 7.98
C LEU A 513 -4.59 -13.86 9.35
N PHE A 514 -5.07 -13.17 10.39
CA PHE A 514 -4.61 -13.39 11.75
C PHE A 514 -4.97 -14.79 12.27
N LEU A 515 -6.22 -15.23 12.05
CA LEU A 515 -6.67 -16.57 12.42
C LEU A 515 -5.77 -17.66 11.83
N GLU A 516 -5.54 -17.62 10.52
CA GLU A 516 -4.73 -18.60 9.79
C GLU A 516 -3.27 -18.59 10.27
N ARG A 517 -2.67 -17.41 10.43
CA ARG A 517 -1.26 -17.26 10.79
C ARG A 517 -0.96 -17.58 12.26
N VAL A 518 -1.85 -17.20 13.18
CA VAL A 518 -1.61 -17.27 14.64
C VAL A 518 -2.23 -18.51 15.27
N TYR A 519 -3.46 -18.85 14.90
CA TYR A 519 -4.17 -19.99 15.49
C TYR A 519 -4.10 -21.22 14.59
N GLY A 520 -4.23 -21.03 13.28
CA GLY A 520 -4.62 -22.10 12.36
C GLY A 520 -6.03 -22.59 12.67
N ILE A 521 -6.43 -23.71 12.06
CA ILE A 521 -7.67 -24.42 12.42
C ILE A 521 -7.29 -25.66 13.25
N PRO A 522 -7.42 -25.61 14.58
CA PRO A 522 -6.85 -26.64 15.46
C PRO A 522 -7.58 -27.97 15.37
N ASP A 523 -8.90 -27.95 15.13
CA ASP A 523 -9.75 -29.13 15.18
C ASP A 523 -10.97 -29.00 14.24
N GLN A 524 -11.60 -30.16 14.00
CA GLN A 524 -12.75 -30.30 13.12
C GLN A 524 -14.01 -29.57 13.64
N GLU A 525 -14.20 -29.45 14.95
CA GLU A 525 -15.38 -28.79 15.52
C GLU A 525 -15.31 -27.28 15.30
N THR A 526 -14.14 -26.68 15.58
CA THR A 526 -13.84 -25.28 15.29
C THR A 526 -14.03 -24.97 13.80
N PHE A 527 -13.55 -25.85 12.92
CA PHE A 527 -13.74 -25.70 11.47
C PHE A 527 -15.22 -25.63 11.07
N PHE A 528 -16.05 -26.54 11.58
CA PHE A 528 -17.48 -26.52 11.26
C PHE A 528 -18.21 -25.34 11.89
N ARG A 529 -17.84 -24.90 13.10
CA ARG A 529 -18.41 -23.70 13.72
C ARG A 529 -18.16 -22.46 12.86
N LEU A 530 -16.93 -22.27 12.39
CA LEU A 530 -16.58 -21.20 11.46
C LEU A 530 -17.36 -21.27 10.15
N ILE A 531 -17.58 -22.47 9.59
CA ILE A 531 -18.38 -22.62 8.38
C ILE A 531 -19.84 -22.25 8.62
N GLU A 532 -20.43 -22.76 9.69
CA GLU A 532 -21.85 -22.56 10.01
C GLU A 532 -22.16 -21.09 10.36
N GLU A 533 -21.33 -20.48 11.21
CA GLU A 533 -21.60 -19.17 11.79
C GLU A 533 -21.03 -18.01 10.96
N ALA A 534 -19.97 -18.21 10.18
CA ALA A 534 -19.31 -17.15 9.43
C ALA A 534 -19.30 -17.38 7.91
N PHE A 535 -18.67 -18.45 7.44
CA PHE A 535 -18.33 -18.57 6.02
C PHE A 535 -19.55 -18.86 5.13
N LEU A 536 -20.45 -19.74 5.57
CA LEU A 536 -21.64 -20.07 4.78
C LEU A 536 -22.61 -18.89 4.65
N PRO A 537 -22.88 -18.09 5.70
CA PRO A 537 -23.56 -16.80 5.57
C PRO A 537 -22.90 -15.88 4.54
N ASP A 538 -21.58 -15.69 4.59
CA ASP A 538 -20.86 -14.82 3.65
C ASP A 538 -20.97 -15.29 2.19
N ILE A 539 -20.86 -16.60 1.95
CA ILE A 539 -21.04 -17.19 0.61
C ILE A 539 -22.49 -16.99 0.13
N ARG A 540 -23.49 -17.12 1.02
CA ARG A 540 -24.89 -16.85 0.68
C ARG A 540 -25.09 -15.38 0.29
N CYS A 541 -24.50 -14.44 1.02
CA CYS A 541 -24.52 -13.01 0.66
C CYS A 541 -24.02 -12.77 -0.76
N ALA A 542 -22.90 -13.41 -1.17
CA ALA A 542 -22.38 -13.29 -2.53
C ALA A 542 -23.38 -13.80 -3.58
N THR A 543 -24.03 -14.94 -3.33
CA THR A 543 -25.05 -15.47 -4.24
C THR A 543 -26.35 -14.66 -4.29
N ILE A 544 -26.64 -13.86 -3.26
CA ILE A 544 -27.81 -12.97 -3.23
C ILE A 544 -27.53 -11.71 -4.06
N LEU A 545 -26.35 -11.10 -3.89
CA LEU A 545 -25.94 -9.90 -4.64
C LEU A 545 -25.91 -10.15 -6.15
N ASP A 546 -25.47 -11.34 -6.58
CA ASP A 546 -25.41 -11.70 -7.99
C ASP A 546 -26.78 -11.95 -8.65
N MET A 547 -27.83 -12.17 -7.86
CA MET A 547 -29.20 -12.36 -8.38
C MET A 547 -29.91 -11.04 -8.70
N GLY A 548 -29.36 -9.90 -8.24
CA GLY A 548 -29.87 -8.56 -8.51
C GLY A 548 -29.23 -7.92 -9.75
N THR A 549 -29.63 -6.68 -10.06
CA THR A 549 -28.98 -5.83 -11.08
C THR A 549 -27.59 -5.33 -10.66
N VAL A 550 -27.11 -5.76 -9.50
CA VAL A 550 -26.01 -5.19 -8.71
C VAL A 550 -24.78 -6.11 -8.74
N SER A 551 -24.71 -7.05 -9.70
CA SER A 551 -23.62 -8.04 -9.79
C SER A 551 -22.22 -7.43 -9.94
N GLU A 552 -22.15 -6.18 -10.41
CA GLU A 552 -20.92 -5.40 -10.61
C GLU A 552 -20.68 -4.35 -9.51
N SER A 553 -21.41 -4.36 -8.39
CA SER A 553 -21.13 -3.43 -7.30
C SER A 553 -19.78 -3.67 -6.65
N ASP A 554 -19.20 -2.61 -6.08
CA ASP A 554 -17.94 -2.68 -5.35
C ASP A 554 -18.00 -3.70 -4.22
N MET A 555 -19.16 -3.81 -3.55
CA MET A 555 -19.40 -4.79 -2.49
C MET A 555 -19.37 -6.23 -3.02
N ALA A 556 -20.01 -6.50 -4.17
CA ALA A 556 -20.01 -7.83 -4.77
C ALA A 556 -18.58 -8.26 -5.19
N LEU A 557 -17.81 -7.35 -5.79
CA LEU A 557 -16.42 -7.58 -6.18
C LEU A 557 -15.50 -7.79 -4.97
N ALA A 558 -15.64 -6.95 -3.94
CA ALA A 558 -14.89 -7.07 -2.69
C ALA A 558 -15.18 -8.40 -1.97
N LEU A 559 -16.46 -8.81 -1.93
CA LEU A 559 -16.87 -10.07 -1.33
C LEU A 559 -16.33 -11.27 -2.12
N ASN A 560 -16.41 -11.26 -3.45
CA ASN A 560 -15.82 -12.30 -4.30
C ASN A 560 -14.30 -12.41 -4.09
N ARG A 561 -13.59 -11.28 -3.95
CA ARG A 561 -12.16 -11.26 -3.62
C ARG A 561 -11.90 -11.87 -2.24
N TYR A 562 -12.63 -11.46 -1.21
CA TYR A 562 -12.52 -12.02 0.14
C TYR A 562 -12.74 -13.54 0.17
N LEU A 563 -13.81 -14.01 -0.47
CA LEU A 563 -14.15 -15.43 -0.51
C LEU A 563 -13.09 -16.24 -1.25
N CYS A 564 -12.68 -15.82 -2.45
CA CYS A 564 -11.77 -16.61 -3.28
C CYS A 564 -10.30 -16.48 -2.88
N THR A 565 -9.92 -15.42 -2.15
CA THR A 565 -8.52 -15.23 -1.70
C THR A 565 -8.28 -15.90 -0.35
N ASN A 566 -9.26 -15.88 0.56
CA ASN A 566 -9.06 -16.32 1.93
C ASN A 566 -9.93 -17.55 2.28
N ILE A 567 -11.25 -17.44 2.13
CA ILE A 567 -12.19 -18.47 2.61
C ILE A 567 -12.08 -19.79 1.84
N ILE A 568 -12.21 -19.75 0.51
CA ILE A 568 -12.22 -20.95 -0.32
C ILE A 568 -10.87 -21.68 -0.26
N PRO A 569 -9.70 -21.00 -0.35
CA PRO A 569 -8.41 -21.65 -0.12
C PRO A 569 -8.27 -22.27 1.27
N LEU A 570 -8.71 -21.58 2.33
CA LEU A 570 -8.70 -22.10 3.70
C LEU A 570 -9.56 -23.36 3.84
N MET A 571 -10.77 -23.36 3.26
CA MET A 571 -11.65 -24.54 3.26
C MET A 571 -11.07 -25.68 2.42
N THR A 572 -10.33 -25.37 1.35
CA THR A 572 -9.70 -26.37 0.47
C THR A 572 -8.54 -27.07 1.18
N SER A 573 -7.67 -26.33 1.86
CA SER A 573 -6.55 -26.90 2.62
C SER A 573 -7.03 -27.79 3.77
N HIS A 574 -8.19 -27.49 4.34
CA HIS A 574 -8.81 -28.26 5.42
C HIS A 574 -9.90 -29.23 4.95
N ALA A 575 -9.96 -29.56 3.65
CA ALA A 575 -11.01 -30.42 3.11
C ALA A 575 -11.07 -31.81 3.78
N HIS A 576 -9.95 -32.32 4.29
CA HIS A 576 -9.89 -33.59 5.02
C HIS A 576 -10.82 -33.64 6.26
N TYR A 577 -11.17 -32.49 6.85
CA TYR A 577 -12.14 -32.40 7.94
C TYR A 577 -13.59 -32.71 7.50
N PHE A 578 -13.89 -32.85 6.22
CA PHE A 578 -15.23 -33.26 5.77
C PHE A 578 -15.44 -34.78 5.77
N ASN A 579 -14.39 -35.57 5.98
CA ASN A 579 -14.45 -37.02 5.94
C ASN A 579 -15.26 -37.58 7.14
N ASN A 580 -16.11 -38.57 6.89
CA ASN A 580 -16.94 -39.27 7.88
C ASN A 580 -17.91 -38.39 8.71
N CYS A 581 -18.37 -37.26 8.17
CA CYS A 581 -19.27 -36.32 8.85
C CYS A 581 -20.76 -36.52 8.52
N ASP A 582 -21.24 -37.77 8.45
CA ASP A 582 -22.63 -38.06 8.06
C ASP A 582 -23.69 -37.42 8.97
N HIS A 583 -23.34 -37.23 10.25
CA HIS A 583 -24.20 -36.61 11.24
C HIS A 583 -24.52 -35.14 10.93
N ARG A 584 -23.72 -34.46 10.08
CA ARG A 584 -23.96 -33.09 9.57
C ARG A 584 -24.37 -33.07 8.10
N SER A 585 -25.12 -34.07 7.65
CA SER A 585 -25.49 -34.21 6.23
C SER A 585 -26.22 -33.00 5.64
N SER A 586 -27.08 -32.34 6.43
CA SER A 586 -27.80 -31.12 6.02
C SER A 586 -26.85 -29.95 5.74
N LEU A 587 -25.85 -29.75 6.59
CA LEU A 587 -24.83 -28.72 6.42
C LEU A 587 -23.98 -28.99 5.18
N LEU A 588 -23.47 -30.21 5.03
CA LEU A 588 -22.65 -30.60 3.89
C LEU A 588 -23.39 -30.40 2.57
N GLN A 589 -24.69 -30.73 2.55
CA GLN A 589 -25.56 -30.44 1.41
C GLN A 589 -25.74 -28.94 1.17
N SER A 590 -25.92 -28.14 2.22
CA SER A 590 -26.00 -26.68 2.08
C SER A 590 -24.70 -26.10 1.51
N ILE A 591 -23.54 -26.52 2.00
CA ILE A 591 -22.22 -26.09 1.51
C ILE A 591 -22.10 -26.40 0.02
N LEU A 592 -22.40 -27.64 -0.37
CA LEU A 592 -22.33 -28.07 -1.77
C LEU A 592 -23.22 -27.22 -2.67
N GLN A 593 -24.46 -27.01 -2.27
CA GLN A 593 -25.43 -26.29 -3.08
C GLN A 593 -25.11 -24.79 -3.17
N THR A 594 -24.67 -24.17 -2.07
CA THR A 594 -24.35 -22.75 -2.03
C THR A 594 -23.07 -22.46 -2.81
N ILE A 595 -22.00 -23.26 -2.67
CA ILE A 595 -20.75 -23.04 -3.41
C ILE A 595 -20.90 -23.39 -4.90
N TYR A 596 -21.70 -24.41 -5.23
CA TYR A 596 -22.04 -24.66 -6.63
C TYR A 596 -22.84 -23.49 -7.23
N ARG A 597 -23.75 -22.86 -6.46
CA ARG A 597 -24.43 -21.63 -6.90
C ARG A 597 -23.45 -20.48 -7.05
N LEU A 598 -22.48 -20.32 -6.15
CA LEU A 598 -21.42 -19.32 -6.25
C LEU A 598 -20.63 -19.50 -7.57
N SER A 599 -20.32 -20.73 -7.98
CA SER A 599 -19.59 -20.98 -9.23
C SER A 599 -20.29 -20.48 -10.51
N LYS A 600 -21.57 -20.14 -10.42
CA LYS A 600 -22.36 -19.58 -11.53
C LYS A 600 -22.46 -18.06 -11.49
N CYS A 601 -21.87 -17.40 -10.49
CA CYS A 601 -21.94 -15.95 -10.39
C CYS A 601 -21.25 -15.28 -11.57
N ARG A 602 -21.88 -14.22 -12.10
CA ARG A 602 -21.45 -13.57 -13.36
C ARG A 602 -20.19 -12.73 -13.18
N SER A 603 -19.99 -12.16 -12.00
CA SER A 603 -18.87 -11.26 -11.68
C SER A 603 -17.57 -11.97 -11.27
N LEU A 604 -17.50 -13.30 -11.42
CA LEU A 604 -16.30 -14.07 -11.10
C LEU A 604 -15.30 -14.08 -12.24
N THR A 605 -14.04 -13.80 -11.91
CA THR A 605 -12.91 -13.97 -12.83
C THR A 605 -12.59 -15.46 -13.05
N LYS A 606 -11.89 -15.78 -14.14
CA LYS A 606 -11.43 -17.14 -14.42
C LYS A 606 -10.61 -17.76 -13.28
N ASN A 607 -9.70 -16.98 -12.68
CA ASN A 607 -8.88 -17.45 -11.56
C ASN A 607 -9.74 -17.76 -10.31
N GLN A 608 -10.72 -16.90 -10.00
CA GLN A 608 -11.65 -17.15 -8.89
C GLN A 608 -12.49 -18.40 -9.14
N LEU A 609 -12.96 -18.61 -10.37
CA LEU A 609 -13.67 -19.83 -10.77
C LEU A 609 -12.78 -21.08 -10.62
N ASP A 610 -11.51 -21.02 -11.03
CA ASP A 610 -10.58 -22.13 -10.85
C ASP A 610 -10.35 -22.46 -9.36
N THR A 611 -10.27 -21.44 -8.48
CA THR A 611 -10.19 -21.65 -7.02
C THR A 611 -11.44 -22.33 -6.48
N ILE A 612 -12.64 -21.90 -6.89
CA ILE A 612 -13.91 -22.52 -6.49
C ILE A 612 -14.00 -23.96 -7.03
N CYS A 613 -13.57 -24.21 -8.26
CA CYS A 613 -13.48 -25.56 -8.83
C CYS A 613 -12.59 -26.46 -7.97
N GLY A 614 -11.40 -25.97 -7.62
CA GLY A 614 -10.43 -26.70 -6.81
C GLY A 614 -11.02 -27.12 -5.48
N PHE A 615 -11.72 -26.21 -4.80
CA PHE A 615 -12.46 -26.52 -3.58
C PHE A 615 -13.54 -27.58 -3.81
N LEU A 616 -14.42 -27.39 -4.81
CA LEU A 616 -15.52 -28.33 -5.06
C LEU A 616 -14.99 -29.74 -5.35
N LEU A 617 -13.84 -29.88 -6.03
CA LEU A 617 -13.17 -31.16 -6.28
C LEU A 617 -12.64 -31.78 -4.99
N ALA A 618 -11.94 -31.00 -4.17
CA ALA A 618 -11.44 -31.44 -2.88
C ALA A 618 -12.60 -31.84 -1.95
N PHE A 619 -13.68 -31.07 -1.91
CA PHE A 619 -14.86 -31.32 -1.10
C PHE A 619 -15.64 -32.55 -1.55
N ALA A 620 -15.95 -32.66 -2.85
CA ALA A 620 -16.62 -33.82 -3.42
C ALA A 620 -15.85 -35.12 -3.13
N SER A 621 -14.52 -35.05 -3.09
CA SER A 621 -13.69 -36.22 -2.81
C SER A 621 -13.84 -36.82 -1.42
N GLN A 622 -14.37 -36.06 -0.48
CA GLN A 622 -14.54 -36.46 0.92
C GLN A 622 -16.00 -36.86 1.23
N LEU A 623 -16.92 -36.64 0.28
CA LEU A 623 -18.34 -36.94 0.46
C LEU A 623 -18.69 -38.36 0.02
N LYS A 624 -19.69 -38.94 0.67
CA LYS A 624 -20.29 -40.19 0.20
C LYS A 624 -21.12 -39.94 -1.06
N PRO A 625 -21.15 -40.90 -2.02
CA PRO A 625 -21.92 -40.76 -3.25
C PRO A 625 -23.39 -40.39 -3.03
N SER A 626 -24.05 -40.98 -2.02
CA SER A 626 -25.46 -40.71 -1.70
C SER A 626 -25.76 -39.26 -1.34
N MET A 627 -24.75 -38.47 -0.91
CA MET A 627 -24.92 -37.07 -0.55
C MET A 627 -24.79 -36.12 -1.76
N MET A 628 -24.28 -36.62 -2.90
CA MET A 628 -24.09 -35.84 -4.12
C MET A 628 -25.28 -35.93 -5.09
N THR A 629 -26.25 -36.79 -4.82
CA THR A 629 -27.47 -36.96 -5.63
C THR A 629 -28.22 -35.64 -5.92
N PRO A 630 -28.35 -34.68 -4.99
CA PRO A 630 -28.94 -33.37 -5.27
C PRO A 630 -28.14 -32.53 -6.28
N LEU A 631 -26.81 -32.65 -6.26
CA LEU A 631 -25.94 -31.96 -7.22
C LEU A 631 -26.08 -32.60 -8.61
N LEU A 632 -26.14 -33.93 -8.70
CA LEU A 632 -26.38 -34.64 -9.97
C LEU A 632 -27.67 -34.18 -10.65
N ARG A 633 -28.75 -33.96 -9.89
CA ARG A 633 -30.00 -33.41 -10.44
C ARG A 633 -29.81 -32.03 -11.07
N LYS A 634 -28.97 -31.16 -10.49
CA LYS A 634 -28.64 -29.85 -11.06
C LYS A 634 -27.72 -29.97 -12.28
N LEU A 635 -26.70 -30.82 -12.23
CA LEU A 635 -25.78 -31.06 -13.34
C LEU A 635 -26.50 -31.56 -14.60
N VAL A 636 -27.54 -32.39 -14.45
CA VAL A 636 -28.40 -32.85 -15.57
C VAL A 636 -29.08 -31.70 -16.33
N HIS A 637 -29.31 -30.57 -15.67
CA HIS A 637 -29.86 -29.37 -16.28
C HIS A 637 -28.77 -28.44 -16.83
N ASP A 638 -27.64 -28.32 -16.13
CA ASP A 638 -26.63 -27.29 -16.42
C ASP A 638 -25.62 -27.70 -17.50
N VAL A 639 -25.21 -28.97 -17.51
CA VAL A 639 -24.20 -29.50 -18.45
C VAL A 639 -24.61 -29.36 -19.94
N PRO A 640 -25.89 -29.55 -20.33
CA PRO A 640 -26.32 -29.42 -21.72
C PRO A 640 -26.26 -28.00 -22.30
N GLU A 641 -26.21 -26.94 -21.49
CA GLU A 641 -26.21 -25.55 -21.97
C GLU A 641 -24.83 -25.09 -22.53
N LEU A 642 -23.74 -25.84 -22.26
CA LEU A 642 -22.38 -25.64 -22.80
C LEU A 642 -21.88 -24.18 -22.88
N THR A 643 -22.19 -23.37 -21.86
CA THR A 643 -21.66 -22.01 -21.67
C THR A 643 -20.20 -22.01 -21.24
N ASP A 644 -19.51 -20.86 -21.28
CA ASP A 644 -18.10 -20.75 -20.82
C ASP A 644 -17.90 -21.15 -19.34
N GLN A 645 -18.97 -21.10 -18.53
CA GLN A 645 -18.97 -21.54 -17.13
C GLN A 645 -19.12 -23.07 -16.95
N THR A 646 -19.32 -23.84 -18.03
CA THR A 646 -19.49 -25.30 -17.95
C THR A 646 -18.23 -26.09 -17.58
N ILE A 647 -17.06 -25.44 -17.54
CA ILE A 647 -15.81 -26.05 -17.08
C ILE A 647 -15.95 -26.63 -15.66
N VAL A 648 -16.66 -25.94 -14.76
CA VAL A 648 -16.86 -26.39 -13.37
C VAL A 648 -17.74 -27.65 -13.31
N PRO A 649 -18.96 -27.66 -13.88
CA PRO A 649 -19.77 -28.87 -14.03
C PRO A 649 -19.04 -30.06 -14.66
N LEU A 650 -18.25 -29.84 -15.71
CA LEU A 650 -17.54 -30.91 -16.43
C LEU A 650 -16.42 -31.54 -15.59
N ARG A 651 -15.65 -30.72 -14.87
CA ARG A 651 -14.62 -31.23 -13.93
C ARG A 651 -15.25 -31.98 -12.77
N MET A 652 -16.34 -31.46 -12.19
CA MET A 652 -17.14 -32.15 -11.17
C MET A 652 -17.64 -33.52 -11.64
N LEU A 653 -18.17 -33.57 -12.85
CA LEU A 653 -18.67 -34.78 -13.48
C LEU A 653 -17.54 -35.80 -13.72
N THR A 654 -16.35 -35.34 -14.14
CA THR A 654 -15.17 -36.19 -14.31
C THR A 654 -14.76 -36.83 -12.97
N GLN A 655 -14.61 -36.03 -11.92
CA GLN A 655 -14.28 -36.49 -10.57
C GLN A 655 -15.33 -37.50 -10.06
N TRP A 656 -16.61 -37.20 -10.29
CA TRP A 656 -17.71 -38.08 -9.92
C TRP A 656 -17.58 -39.46 -10.55
N TYR A 657 -17.33 -39.53 -11.86
CA TYR A 657 -17.16 -40.81 -12.56
C TYR A 657 -15.93 -41.58 -12.08
N GLU A 658 -14.80 -40.91 -11.85
CA GLU A 658 -13.60 -41.55 -11.34
C GLU A 658 -13.84 -42.19 -9.96
N GLN A 659 -14.48 -41.45 -9.05
CA GLN A 659 -14.73 -41.89 -7.68
C GLN A 659 -15.86 -42.91 -7.57
N CYS A 660 -16.95 -42.70 -8.30
CA CYS A 660 -18.15 -43.52 -8.18
C CYS A 660 -18.18 -44.71 -9.13
N SER A 661 -17.20 -44.87 -10.02
CA SER A 661 -17.09 -46.01 -10.94
C SER A 661 -17.33 -47.37 -10.26
N ARG A 662 -16.72 -47.59 -9.08
CA ARG A 662 -16.89 -48.81 -8.27
C ARG A 662 -18.18 -48.85 -7.46
N TYR A 663 -18.69 -47.69 -7.03
CA TYR A 663 -19.95 -47.59 -6.29
C TYR A 663 -21.16 -47.94 -7.17
N TYR A 664 -21.17 -47.45 -8.41
CA TYR A 664 -22.25 -47.71 -9.37
C TYR A 664 -22.39 -49.18 -9.76
N THR A 665 -21.30 -49.96 -9.65
CA THR A 665 -21.33 -51.40 -9.88
C THR A 665 -21.88 -52.23 -8.71
N ILE A 666 -21.90 -51.70 -7.48
CA ILE A 666 -22.13 -52.51 -6.27
C ILE A 666 -23.34 -52.03 -5.45
N SER A 667 -23.55 -50.72 -5.29
CA SER A 667 -24.49 -50.18 -4.28
C SER A 667 -25.27 -48.94 -4.69
N ALA A 668 -25.18 -48.48 -5.95
CA ALA A 668 -25.92 -47.30 -6.39
C ALA A 668 -27.44 -47.54 -6.51
N THR A 669 -28.20 -46.51 -6.14
CA THR A 669 -29.66 -46.49 -6.27
C THR A 669 -30.07 -46.36 -7.75
N GLU A 670 -31.26 -46.88 -8.10
CA GLU A 670 -31.81 -46.79 -9.45
C GLU A 670 -31.96 -45.33 -9.93
N GLU A 671 -32.26 -44.42 -9.00
CA GLU A 671 -32.34 -42.99 -9.31
C GLU A 671 -30.98 -42.42 -9.73
N GLU A 672 -29.91 -42.73 -9.00
CA GLU A 672 -28.55 -42.28 -9.30
C GLU A 672 -28.08 -42.80 -10.66
N LYS A 673 -28.36 -44.07 -10.98
CA LYS A 673 -28.04 -44.66 -12.29
C LYS A 673 -28.78 -43.95 -13.42
N ARG A 674 -30.08 -43.70 -13.25
CA ARG A 674 -30.90 -43.01 -14.25
C ARG A 674 -30.44 -41.58 -14.51
N LEU A 675 -30.16 -40.81 -13.45
CA LEU A 675 -29.66 -39.44 -13.57
C LEU A 675 -28.33 -39.38 -14.34
N THR A 676 -27.43 -40.32 -14.05
CA THR A 676 -26.12 -40.42 -14.70
C THR A 676 -26.24 -40.78 -16.17
N MET A 677 -27.14 -41.70 -16.54
CA MET A 677 -27.43 -42.02 -17.94
C MET A 677 -28.00 -40.82 -18.71
N VAL A 678 -28.96 -40.11 -18.12
CA VAL A 678 -29.57 -38.92 -18.76
C VAL A 678 -28.53 -37.82 -18.95
N LEU A 679 -27.68 -37.58 -17.95
CA LEU A 679 -26.57 -36.63 -18.01
C LEU A 679 -25.63 -36.96 -19.18
N PHE A 680 -25.21 -38.23 -19.29
CA PHE A 680 -24.30 -38.68 -20.34
C PHE A 680 -24.92 -38.51 -21.73
N GLN A 681 -26.18 -38.91 -21.91
CA GLN A 681 -26.88 -38.75 -23.18
C GLN A 681 -27.00 -37.27 -23.57
N LYS A 682 -27.43 -36.40 -22.65
CA LYS A 682 -27.56 -34.96 -22.93
C LYS A 682 -26.21 -34.28 -23.19
N LEU A 683 -25.13 -34.70 -22.53
CA LEU A 683 -23.78 -34.21 -22.81
C LEU A 683 -23.35 -34.56 -24.23
N PHE A 684 -23.56 -35.81 -24.65
CA PHE A 684 -23.26 -36.25 -26.01
C PHE A 684 -24.08 -35.49 -27.05
N ASP A 685 -25.38 -35.29 -26.80
CA ASP A 685 -26.24 -34.51 -27.69
C ASP A 685 -25.76 -33.05 -27.80
N ALA A 686 -25.38 -32.42 -26.68
CA ALA A 686 -24.86 -31.06 -26.67
C ALA A 686 -23.51 -30.94 -27.40
N LEU A 687 -22.58 -31.88 -27.19
CA LEU A 687 -21.30 -31.94 -27.89
C LEU A 687 -21.45 -32.25 -29.39
N ALA A 688 -22.43 -33.06 -29.77
CA ALA A 688 -22.72 -33.38 -31.17
C ALA A 688 -23.41 -32.23 -31.93
N SER A 689 -24.06 -31.32 -31.20
CA SER A 689 -24.71 -30.13 -31.77
C SER A 689 -23.76 -28.96 -32.06
N ARG A 690 -22.50 -29.06 -31.60
CA ARG A 690 -21.38 -28.17 -31.93
C ARG A 690 -20.48 -28.84 -32.96
#